data_AF-A0A0T0ML73-F1
#
_entry.id   AF-A0A0T0ML73-F1
#
_cell.length_a   1.000
_cell.length_b   1.000
_cell.length_c   1.000
_cell.angle_alpha   90.00
_cell.angle_beta   90.00
_cell.angle_gamma   90.00
#
_symmetry.space_group_name_H-M   'P 1'
#
loop_
_entity.id
_entity.type
_entity.pdbx_description
1 polymer ?
#
loop_
_entity_poly.entity_id
_entity_poly.type
_entity_poly.pdbx_seq_one_letter_code
_entity_poly.pdbx_strand_id
1 'polypeptide(L)'
;MVELGPDQVLRREGRVVGETGALWLVEWPDGTQESVRLGSAAAKGGRYMGMVANGLQHRLLLDRAGIERMLDTDPPEVFVLVLQRQDRPMSSRQLIDALIGNQFEAGAVRAAWSKARPSLESRVDVNVVGEGSRRTFRWLAPDSSATGDDAVAESTTEKVGPLADESDLELQQSDPESDAVIIERSDPDDATPPEDVRPEPRNLAADLLQLARGQSLDAEPAELRSALLGQSPAIQALFAVFTDGDVTRPAAAASLRVLASGATIAKLSDEVLIAAWPRLAGPDSAFVLGTPRKNKLIDNMDIVDLLGPEGAAALLERGSNEARKAKRANLKDDLRASGWLLDRIVRSPNVRHLDLGALIRATTSDVIPMDDARLEAVVSAFAQMVQYAGVEGWRRLSASDRSSLARRVADVPLTVAGPRARFLVALNSVDRASLEDGSWWLGATIDDLMAAAVGTMGTLLAEPNIEASITRPAYVAALEAATTRRRVMQLLGAPVVVARTASNAIVGRALAAASAGDDILRTWMAEIRDEQGRHALEQDASAARTERDRAVHEVQVAHERAQRSDERVHLLEERLSTAGAATDKIRDSHLRQAQIDAMRSLAALAGYVEKSVGVQPADRVAARVRAMASRQGLTPLGEIGTTASYEPDKHDLVGPAAPAGIDVVVRHSGYTWAGPDGEIVLARAQVERAS
;
A
#
# COMPACT_ATOMS: atom_id res chain seq x y z
N MET A 1 9.32 -16.78 -12.23
CA MET A 1 8.70 -17.00 -13.56
C MET A 1 8.88 -18.45 -13.93
N VAL A 2 7.86 -19.09 -14.49
CA VAL A 2 7.89 -20.50 -14.91
C VAL A 2 7.57 -20.60 -16.41
N GLU A 3 8.41 -21.28 -17.19
CA GLU A 3 8.05 -21.74 -18.55
C GLU A 3 7.49 -23.16 -18.48
N LEU A 4 6.27 -23.33 -18.98
CA LEU A 4 5.63 -24.63 -19.14
C LEU A 4 5.77 -25.11 -20.58
N GLY A 5 6.10 -26.38 -20.76
CA GLY A 5 6.03 -27.06 -22.06
C GLY A 5 4.58 -27.26 -22.54
N PRO A 6 4.39 -27.80 -23.76
CA PRO A 6 3.07 -28.04 -24.34
C PRO A 6 2.18 -28.96 -23.46
N ASP A 7 2.79 -29.86 -22.70
CA ASP A 7 2.10 -30.78 -21.77
C ASP A 7 1.94 -30.21 -20.35
N GLN A 8 2.14 -28.91 -20.15
CA GLN A 8 2.16 -28.23 -18.84
C GLN A 8 3.25 -28.71 -17.87
N VAL A 9 4.26 -29.43 -18.36
CA VAL A 9 5.43 -29.80 -17.58
C VAL A 9 6.38 -28.59 -17.47
N LEU A 10 6.85 -28.30 -16.27
CA LEU A 10 7.85 -27.27 -16.00
C LEU A 10 9.11 -27.51 -16.84
N ARG A 11 9.48 -26.53 -17.70
CA ARG A 11 10.71 -26.56 -18.50
C ARG A 11 11.85 -25.80 -17.83
N ARG A 12 11.57 -24.60 -17.33
CA ARG A 12 12.55 -23.76 -16.63
C ARG A 12 11.89 -22.81 -15.65
N GLU A 13 12.61 -22.51 -14.57
CA GLU A 13 12.28 -21.48 -13.60
C GLU A 13 13.31 -20.36 -13.69
N GLY A 14 12.86 -19.10 -13.65
CA GLY A 14 13.73 -17.93 -13.66
C GLY A 14 13.26 -16.86 -12.67
N ARG A 15 14.19 -16.06 -12.16
CA ARG A 15 13.93 -14.95 -11.25
C ARG A 15 13.50 -13.73 -12.05
N VAL A 16 12.43 -13.06 -11.64
CA VAL A 16 12.05 -11.77 -12.24
C VAL A 16 12.98 -10.70 -11.70
N VAL A 17 13.67 -9.98 -12.59
CA VAL A 17 14.61 -8.90 -12.25
C VAL A 17 14.03 -7.51 -12.56
N GLY A 18 13.02 -7.43 -13.43
CA GLY A 18 12.33 -6.17 -13.74
C GLY A 18 11.01 -6.38 -14.46
N GLU A 19 10.15 -5.36 -14.41
CA GLU A 19 8.84 -5.35 -15.07
C GLU A 19 8.67 -4.05 -15.85
N THR A 20 8.34 -4.16 -17.15
CA THR A 20 8.05 -3.03 -18.03
C THR A 20 6.74 -3.30 -18.77
N GLY A 21 5.62 -2.95 -18.13
CA GLY A 21 4.28 -3.20 -18.66
C GLY A 21 3.97 -4.69 -18.75
N ALA A 22 3.64 -5.18 -19.95
CA ALA A 22 3.35 -6.61 -20.15
C ALA A 22 4.61 -7.49 -20.34
N LEU A 23 5.80 -6.90 -20.34
CA LEU A 23 7.08 -7.58 -20.50
C LEU A 23 7.80 -7.67 -19.15
N TRP A 24 8.22 -8.87 -18.81
CA TRP A 24 8.91 -9.24 -17.58
C TRP A 24 10.33 -9.60 -17.96
N LEU A 25 11.32 -8.92 -17.38
CA LEU A 25 12.72 -9.30 -17.54
C LEU A 25 13.01 -10.43 -16.56
N VAL A 26 13.37 -11.59 -17.08
CA VAL A 26 13.58 -12.81 -16.30
C VAL A 26 15.03 -13.25 -16.47
N GLU A 27 15.72 -13.45 -15.35
CA GLU A 27 17.04 -14.07 -15.27
C GLU A 27 16.88 -15.57 -15.02
N TRP A 28 17.41 -16.37 -15.94
CA TRP A 28 17.36 -17.83 -15.89
C TRP A 28 18.57 -18.39 -15.11
N PRO A 29 18.55 -19.67 -14.69
CA PRO A 29 19.61 -20.26 -13.89
C PRO A 29 20.96 -20.36 -14.62
N ASP A 30 20.95 -20.27 -15.95
CA ASP A 30 22.15 -20.21 -16.79
C ASP A 30 22.75 -18.79 -16.91
N GLY A 31 22.19 -17.81 -16.18
CA GLY A 31 22.61 -16.41 -16.18
C GLY A 31 22.08 -15.61 -17.37
N THR A 32 21.30 -16.21 -18.27
CA THR A 32 20.71 -15.48 -19.39
C THR A 32 19.51 -14.64 -18.94
N GLN A 33 19.39 -13.43 -19.49
CA GLN A 33 18.23 -12.58 -19.26
C GLN A 33 17.35 -12.54 -20.51
N GLU A 34 16.05 -12.77 -20.33
CA GLU A 34 15.07 -12.78 -21.42
C GLU A 34 13.86 -11.90 -21.05
N SER A 35 13.42 -11.09 -22.01
CA SER A 35 12.17 -10.33 -21.88
C SER A 35 10.99 -11.21 -22.28
N VAL A 36 10.15 -11.56 -21.31
CA VAL A 36 9.08 -12.53 -21.42
C VAL A 36 7.72 -11.85 -21.27
N ARG A 37 6.75 -12.15 -22.15
CA ARG A 37 5.36 -11.69 -21.99
C ARG A 37 4.50 -12.79 -21.35
N LEU A 38 3.79 -12.45 -20.28
CA LEU A 38 2.89 -13.39 -19.60
C LEU A 38 1.77 -13.86 -20.54
N GLY A 39 1.47 -15.16 -20.51
CA GLY A 39 0.40 -15.76 -21.31
C GLY A 39 0.68 -15.87 -22.82
N SER A 40 1.76 -15.29 -23.34
CA SER A 40 2.18 -15.53 -24.72
C SER A 40 2.83 -16.90 -24.88
N ALA A 41 2.64 -17.51 -26.05
CA ALA A 41 3.39 -18.70 -26.41
C ALA A 41 4.88 -18.37 -26.49
N ALA A 42 5.71 -19.10 -25.77
CA ALA A 42 7.16 -19.08 -25.94
C ALA A 42 7.51 -19.47 -27.38
N ALA A 43 8.64 -18.98 -27.90
CA ALA A 43 9.09 -19.26 -29.27
C ALA A 43 9.20 -20.78 -29.58
N LYS A 44 9.28 -21.62 -28.56
CA LYS A 44 9.33 -23.09 -28.63
C LYS A 44 8.03 -23.80 -28.19
N GLY A 45 6.89 -23.11 -28.27
CA GLY A 45 5.56 -23.67 -28.01
C GLY A 45 5.16 -23.81 -26.53
N GLY A 46 5.93 -23.24 -25.61
CA GLY A 46 5.59 -23.21 -24.18
C GLY A 46 4.67 -22.04 -23.80
N ARG A 47 4.22 -21.95 -22.55
CA ARG A 47 3.56 -20.75 -21.99
C ARG A 47 4.30 -20.29 -20.75
N TYR A 48 4.44 -18.97 -20.61
CA TYR A 48 5.04 -18.37 -19.42
C TYR A 48 3.97 -18.00 -18.39
N MET A 49 4.19 -18.40 -17.14
CA MET A 49 3.34 -18.08 -16.00
C MET A 49 4.15 -17.41 -14.89
N GLY A 50 3.66 -16.25 -14.42
CA GLY A 50 4.15 -15.59 -13.24
C GLY A 50 3.55 -16.26 -12.00
N MET A 51 4.41 -16.66 -11.06
CA MET A 51 4.01 -17.27 -9.79
C MET A 51 4.90 -16.74 -8.66
N VAL A 52 4.36 -16.67 -7.45
CA VAL A 52 5.13 -16.37 -6.24
C VAL A 52 6.02 -17.58 -5.95
N ALA A 53 7.33 -17.36 -5.85
CA ALA A 53 8.30 -18.40 -5.51
C ALA A 53 7.93 -19.05 -4.18
N ASN A 54 8.05 -20.38 -4.08
CA ASN A 54 7.66 -21.19 -2.93
C ASN A 54 6.15 -21.18 -2.60
N GLY A 55 5.30 -20.47 -3.33
CA GLY A 55 3.86 -20.52 -3.16
C GLY A 55 3.27 -21.88 -3.57
N LEU A 56 2.02 -22.16 -3.16
CA LEU A 56 1.37 -23.46 -3.40
C LEU A 56 1.44 -23.93 -4.86
N GLN A 57 1.13 -23.06 -5.83
CA GLN A 57 1.13 -23.45 -7.26
C GLN A 57 2.54 -23.72 -7.80
N HIS A 58 3.52 -22.95 -7.35
CA HIS A 58 4.91 -23.15 -7.73
C HIS A 58 5.40 -24.51 -7.24
N ARG A 59 5.13 -24.84 -5.97
CA ARG A 59 5.48 -26.16 -5.41
C ARG A 59 4.69 -27.31 -6.01
N LEU A 60 3.39 -27.12 -6.30
CA LEU A 60 2.58 -28.15 -6.98
C LEU A 60 3.11 -28.49 -8.37
N LEU A 61 3.65 -27.51 -9.09
CA LEU A 61 4.28 -27.74 -10.40
C LEU A 61 5.63 -28.45 -10.28
N LEU A 62 6.39 -28.16 -9.22
CA LEU A 62 7.71 -28.76 -8.98
C LEU A 62 7.62 -30.18 -8.43
N ASP A 63 6.83 -30.39 -7.38
CA ASP A 63 6.71 -31.65 -6.65
C ASP A 63 5.31 -31.82 -6.08
N ARG A 64 4.35 -32.18 -6.94
CA ARG A 64 2.98 -32.49 -6.54
C ARG A 64 2.91 -33.58 -5.47
N ALA A 65 3.69 -34.65 -5.64
CA ALA A 65 3.73 -35.76 -4.70
C ALA A 65 4.29 -35.34 -3.33
N GLY A 66 5.23 -34.38 -3.30
CA GLY A 66 5.71 -33.74 -2.08
C GLY A 66 4.63 -32.96 -1.34
N ILE A 67 3.83 -32.16 -2.05
CA ILE A 67 2.71 -31.43 -1.43
C ILE A 67 1.58 -32.35 -0.99
N GLU A 68 1.28 -33.42 -1.75
CA GLU A 68 0.34 -34.45 -1.32
C GLU A 68 0.82 -35.16 -0.05
N ARG A 69 2.11 -35.52 0.03
CA ARG A 69 2.71 -36.04 1.28
C ARG A 69 2.66 -35.01 2.41
N MET A 70 2.94 -33.75 2.13
CA MET A 70 2.89 -32.67 3.14
C MET A 70 1.46 -32.46 3.65
N LEU A 71 0.44 -32.62 2.81
CA LEU A 71 -0.96 -32.57 3.24
C LEU A 71 -1.29 -33.70 4.24
N ASP A 72 -0.62 -34.84 4.13
CA ASP A 72 -0.77 -35.96 5.07
C ASP A 72 0.06 -35.78 6.35
N THR A 73 1.31 -35.32 6.23
CA THR A 73 2.28 -35.25 7.35
C THR A 73 2.21 -33.94 8.12
N ASP A 74 2.05 -32.81 7.45
CA ASP A 74 1.96 -31.47 8.03
C ASP A 74 0.84 -30.62 7.35
N PRO A 75 -0.43 -30.98 7.60
CA PRO A 75 -1.57 -30.29 7.01
C PRO A 75 -1.58 -28.75 7.19
N PRO A 76 -1.26 -28.18 8.37
CA PRO A 76 -1.25 -26.73 8.59
C PRO A 76 -0.43 -25.96 7.57
N GLU A 77 0.76 -26.45 7.22
CA GLU A 77 1.67 -25.76 6.30
C GLU A 77 1.08 -25.64 4.89
N VAL A 78 0.36 -26.67 4.42
CA VAL A 78 -0.34 -26.61 3.12
C VAL A 78 -1.42 -25.52 3.12
N PHE A 79 -2.18 -25.37 4.20
CA PHE A 79 -3.19 -24.30 4.31
C PHE A 79 -2.57 -22.91 4.44
N VAL A 80 -1.41 -22.79 5.08
CA VAL A 80 -0.63 -21.55 5.09
C VAL A 80 -0.21 -21.15 3.67
N LEU A 81 0.26 -22.09 2.85
CA LEU A 81 0.58 -21.82 1.45
C LEU A 81 -0.63 -21.34 0.61
N VAL A 82 -1.85 -21.77 0.97
CA VAL A 82 -3.09 -21.24 0.36
C VAL A 82 -3.35 -19.81 0.80
N LEU A 83 -3.21 -19.52 2.11
CA LEU A 83 -3.43 -18.20 2.68
C LEU A 83 -2.44 -17.16 2.12
N GLN A 84 -1.15 -17.51 2.04
CA GLN A 84 -0.11 -16.66 1.47
C GLN A 84 -0.41 -16.21 0.04
N ARG A 85 -1.14 -17.03 -0.74
CA ARG A 85 -1.47 -16.73 -2.13
C ARG A 85 -2.59 -15.69 -2.28
N GLN A 86 -3.57 -15.69 -1.40
CA GLN A 86 -4.82 -14.96 -1.61
C GLN A 86 -4.81 -13.55 -0.99
N ASP A 87 -3.87 -13.26 -0.09
CA ASP A 87 -3.68 -11.98 0.63
C ASP A 87 -4.98 -11.33 1.16
N ARG A 88 -6.01 -12.15 1.39
CA ARG A 88 -7.32 -11.73 1.88
C ARG A 88 -7.83 -12.75 2.90
N PRO A 89 -8.65 -12.33 3.88
CA PRO A 89 -9.27 -13.25 4.82
C PRO A 89 -10.09 -14.32 4.09
N MET A 90 -9.85 -15.60 4.41
CA MET A 90 -10.57 -16.74 3.85
C MET A 90 -11.32 -17.49 4.95
N SER A 91 -12.57 -17.85 4.70
CA SER A 91 -13.31 -18.80 5.54
C SER A 91 -12.76 -20.22 5.40
N SER A 92 -13.04 -21.09 6.38
CA SER A 92 -12.65 -22.52 6.31
C SER A 92 -13.14 -23.21 5.03
N ARG A 93 -14.37 -22.88 4.59
CA ARG A 93 -14.94 -23.42 3.35
C ARG A 93 -14.13 -22.98 2.13
N GLN A 94 -13.76 -21.71 2.05
CA GLN A 94 -12.95 -21.19 0.95
C GLN A 94 -11.54 -21.81 0.91
N LEU A 95 -10.94 -22.09 2.07
CA LEU A 95 -9.64 -22.77 2.14
C LEU A 95 -9.71 -24.20 1.61
N ILE A 96 -10.73 -24.95 2.03
CA ILE A 96 -10.98 -26.31 1.52
C ILE A 96 -11.25 -26.29 0.02
N ASP A 97 -12.16 -25.43 -0.43
CA ASP A 97 -12.54 -25.31 -1.84
C ASP A 97 -11.34 -24.89 -2.71
N ALA A 98 -10.43 -24.05 -2.18
CA ALA A 98 -9.21 -23.67 -2.87
C ALA A 98 -8.26 -24.86 -3.10
N LEU A 99 -8.06 -25.74 -2.11
CA LEU A 99 -7.26 -26.95 -2.30
C LEU A 99 -7.94 -27.94 -3.23
N ILE A 100 -9.25 -28.17 -3.09
CA ILE A 100 -10.01 -29.03 -4.02
C ILE A 100 -9.90 -28.50 -5.47
N GLY A 101 -9.95 -27.17 -5.65
CA GLY A 101 -9.76 -26.52 -6.95
C GLY A 101 -8.36 -26.73 -7.56
N ASN A 102 -7.35 -27.07 -6.75
CA ASN A 102 -6.02 -27.48 -7.21
C ASN A 102 -5.91 -29.01 -7.38
N GLN A 103 -7.04 -29.70 -7.58
CA GLN A 103 -7.15 -31.13 -7.90
C GLN A 103 -6.76 -32.09 -6.77
N PHE A 104 -6.78 -31.67 -5.51
CA PHE A 104 -6.67 -32.59 -4.38
C PHE A 104 -7.99 -33.35 -4.15
N GLU A 105 -7.90 -34.59 -3.64
CA GLU A 105 -9.07 -35.39 -3.31
C GLU A 105 -9.86 -34.76 -2.15
N ALA A 106 -11.17 -34.58 -2.32
CA ALA A 106 -11.99 -33.78 -1.41
C ALA A 106 -12.10 -34.39 0.00
N GLY A 107 -12.12 -35.73 0.10
CA GLY A 107 -12.09 -36.44 1.38
C GLY A 107 -10.79 -36.19 2.15
N ALA A 108 -9.65 -36.34 1.50
CA ALA A 108 -8.32 -36.10 2.05
C ALA A 108 -8.16 -34.66 2.54
N VAL A 109 -8.57 -33.66 1.74
CA VAL A 109 -8.49 -32.24 2.14
C VAL A 109 -9.34 -31.95 3.37
N ARG A 110 -10.57 -32.51 3.46
CA ARG A 110 -11.43 -32.29 4.64
C ARG A 110 -10.87 -32.96 5.89
N ALA A 111 -10.32 -34.17 5.75
CA ALA A 111 -9.64 -34.87 6.85
C ALA A 111 -8.40 -34.10 7.32
N ALA A 112 -7.59 -33.61 6.38
CA ALA A 112 -6.42 -32.78 6.63
C ALA A 112 -6.80 -31.45 7.31
N TRP A 113 -7.86 -30.78 6.86
CA TRP A 113 -8.38 -29.56 7.51
C TRP A 113 -8.79 -29.79 8.97
N SER A 114 -9.48 -30.91 9.24
CA SER A 114 -9.88 -31.25 10.60
C SER A 114 -8.68 -31.41 11.54
N LYS A 115 -7.54 -31.90 11.02
CA LYS A 115 -6.28 -32.00 11.77
C LYS A 115 -5.54 -30.65 11.85
N ALA A 116 -5.57 -29.87 10.77
CA ALA A 116 -4.83 -28.61 10.64
C ALA A 116 -5.39 -27.48 11.50
N ARG A 117 -6.71 -27.44 11.66
CA ARG A 117 -7.43 -26.28 12.20
C ARG A 117 -6.93 -25.82 13.58
N PRO A 118 -6.75 -26.68 14.60
CA PRO A 118 -6.27 -26.23 15.91
C PRO A 118 -4.87 -25.61 15.86
N SER A 119 -3.98 -26.19 15.05
CA SER A 119 -2.61 -25.67 14.86
C SER A 119 -2.60 -24.35 14.08
N LEU A 120 -3.46 -24.21 13.07
CA LEU A 120 -3.62 -22.93 12.34
C LEU A 120 -4.19 -21.82 13.25
N GLU A 121 -5.11 -22.14 14.15
CA GLU A 121 -5.69 -21.17 15.09
C GLU A 121 -4.71 -20.70 16.16
N SER A 122 -3.62 -21.45 16.41
CA SER A 122 -2.58 -21.12 17.39
C SER A 122 -1.29 -20.57 16.76
N ARG A 123 -1.21 -20.50 15.43
CA ARG A 123 -0.03 -20.03 14.70
C ARG A 123 0.09 -18.50 14.74
N VAL A 124 1.27 -18.01 15.10
CA VAL A 124 1.56 -16.57 15.25
C VAL A 124 1.47 -15.82 13.91
N ASP A 125 1.74 -16.50 12.81
CA ASP A 125 1.73 -15.98 11.45
C ASP A 125 0.33 -16.05 10.78
N VAL A 126 -0.71 -16.45 11.52
CA VAL A 126 -2.10 -16.50 11.01
C VAL A 126 -3.03 -15.72 11.94
N ASN A 127 -3.60 -14.63 11.42
CA ASN A 127 -4.65 -13.90 12.12
C ASN A 127 -6.01 -14.58 11.92
N VAL A 128 -6.69 -14.91 13.01
CA VAL A 128 -8.02 -15.52 13.00
C VAL A 128 -9.04 -14.53 13.54
N VAL A 129 -10.03 -14.19 12.72
CA VAL A 129 -11.08 -13.22 13.07
C VAL A 129 -12.45 -13.87 12.99
N GLY A 130 -13.27 -13.68 14.03
CA GLY A 130 -14.66 -14.15 14.13
C GLY A 130 -14.85 -15.40 15.00
N GLU A 131 -16.10 -15.88 15.09
CA GLU A 131 -16.46 -17.01 15.96
C GLU A 131 -17.21 -18.12 15.19
N GLY A 132 -17.02 -19.36 15.61
CA GLY A 132 -17.71 -20.54 15.06
C GLY A 132 -17.48 -20.73 13.56
N SER A 133 -18.58 -20.84 12.81
CA SER A 133 -18.58 -21.03 11.35
C SER A 133 -18.27 -19.76 10.55
N ARG A 134 -18.24 -18.59 11.21
CA ARG A 134 -17.90 -17.29 10.60
C ARG A 134 -16.42 -16.92 10.76
N ARG A 135 -15.59 -17.81 11.30
CA ARG A 135 -14.14 -17.60 11.40
C ARG A 135 -13.51 -17.44 10.01
N THR A 136 -12.70 -16.41 9.88
CA THR A 136 -11.86 -16.15 8.71
C THR A 136 -10.39 -16.16 9.13
N PHE A 137 -9.54 -16.67 8.26
CA PHE A 137 -8.11 -16.85 8.46
C PHE A 137 -7.38 -15.93 7.48
N ARG A 138 -6.39 -15.19 7.95
CA ARG A 138 -5.55 -14.31 7.13
C ARG A 138 -4.08 -14.55 7.46
N TRP A 139 -3.25 -14.72 6.44
CA TRP A 139 -1.80 -14.74 6.62
C TRP A 139 -1.29 -13.37 7.06
N LEU A 140 -0.49 -13.33 8.12
CA LEU A 140 0.30 -12.16 8.50
C LEU A 140 1.69 -12.37 7.91
N ALA A 141 2.06 -11.55 6.91
CA ALA A 141 3.44 -11.57 6.42
C ALA A 141 4.35 -11.26 7.62
N PRO A 142 5.41 -12.05 7.86
CA PRO A 142 6.39 -11.70 8.89
C PRO A 142 6.90 -10.30 8.57
N ASP A 143 6.72 -9.37 9.51
CA ASP A 143 7.15 -7.98 9.35
C ASP A 143 8.63 -7.97 8.96
N SER A 144 8.93 -7.67 7.71
CA SER A 144 10.28 -7.65 7.17
C SER A 144 11.12 -6.47 7.71
N SER A 145 10.65 -5.81 8.77
CA SER A 145 11.29 -4.68 9.45
C SER A 145 12.00 -5.06 10.74
N ALA A 146 12.01 -6.33 11.16
CA ALA A 146 12.61 -6.76 12.44
C ALA A 146 13.99 -7.44 12.35
N THR A 147 14.60 -7.56 11.16
CA THR A 147 16.02 -7.94 11.03
C THR A 147 16.87 -6.68 10.87
N GLY A 148 17.05 -5.97 11.98
CA GLY A 148 18.16 -5.04 12.16
C GLY A 148 19.41 -5.83 12.52
N ASP A 149 20.46 -5.64 11.74
CA ASP A 149 21.84 -5.96 12.07
C ASP A 149 22.22 -5.28 13.41
N ASP A 150 22.14 -6.01 14.51
CA ASP A 150 22.86 -5.70 15.75
C ASP A 150 23.23 -7.01 16.45
N ALA A 151 24.14 -7.74 15.81
CA ALA A 151 24.93 -8.78 16.45
C ALA A 151 26.40 -8.35 16.39
N VAL A 152 26.73 -7.32 17.18
CA VAL A 152 28.12 -6.95 17.46
C VAL A 152 28.74 -8.04 18.33
N ALA A 153 29.75 -8.69 17.76
CA ALA A 153 30.60 -9.66 18.44
C ALA A 153 31.29 -9.01 19.65
N GLU A 154 31.08 -9.58 20.84
CA GLU A 154 31.91 -9.37 22.01
C GLU A 154 33.33 -9.86 21.73
N SER A 155 34.23 -8.91 21.49
CA SER A 155 35.68 -9.12 21.54
C SER A 155 36.17 -8.82 22.95
N THR A 156 36.49 -9.88 23.68
CA THR A 156 37.28 -9.86 24.91
C THR A 156 38.61 -9.16 24.68
N THR A 157 38.79 -7.96 25.25
CA THR A 157 40.13 -7.42 25.57
C THR A 157 40.14 -6.80 26.96
N GLU A 158 40.78 -7.57 27.83
CA GLU A 158 41.50 -7.24 29.06
C GLU A 158 42.12 -5.82 29.09
N LYS A 159 41.74 -5.01 30.09
CA LYS A 159 42.60 -3.95 30.64
C LYS A 159 42.17 -3.51 32.06
N VAL A 160 42.93 -4.00 33.03
CA VAL A 160 43.56 -3.29 34.16
C VAL A 160 42.86 -2.01 34.67
N GLY A 161 42.42 -2.03 35.94
CA GLY A 161 41.91 -0.86 36.69
C GLY A 161 42.93 0.26 36.94
N PRO A 162 42.60 1.33 37.70
CA PRO A 162 42.32 1.14 39.13
C PRO A 162 41.35 2.14 39.82
N LEU A 163 40.87 1.70 41.00
CA LEU A 163 40.64 2.42 42.27
C LEU A 163 39.61 3.57 42.41
N ALA A 164 38.79 3.37 43.45
CA ALA A 164 38.09 4.32 44.33
C ALA A 164 36.83 5.00 43.78
N ASP A 165 35.64 4.62 44.27
CA ASP A 165 35.12 5.11 45.56
C ASP A 165 33.97 4.22 46.03
N GLU A 166 34.12 3.67 47.24
CA GLU A 166 33.03 3.12 48.04
C GLU A 166 32.47 4.26 48.88
N SER A 167 31.16 4.51 48.80
CA SER A 167 30.38 5.10 49.89
C SER A 167 28.91 4.81 49.63
N ASP A 168 28.41 3.84 50.40
CA ASP A 168 27.14 3.87 51.14
C ASP A 168 25.94 4.56 50.49
N LEU A 169 24.87 3.78 50.26
CA LEU A 169 23.54 4.06 50.83
C LEU A 169 22.60 2.85 50.67
N GLU A 170 22.36 2.24 51.84
CA GLU A 170 21.09 1.74 52.34
C GLU A 170 20.23 0.79 51.50
N LEU A 171 20.33 -0.48 51.93
CA LEU A 171 19.27 -1.48 51.97
C LEU A 171 17.94 -0.92 52.48
N GLN A 172 16.90 -0.95 51.63
CA GLN A 172 15.54 -1.21 52.09
C GLN A 172 14.93 -2.32 51.23
N GLN A 173 14.97 -3.52 51.81
CA GLN A 173 14.08 -4.63 51.49
C GLN A 173 12.68 -4.28 52.00
N SER A 174 11.69 -4.30 51.12
CA SER A 174 10.30 -4.57 51.50
C SER A 174 9.66 -5.37 50.38
N ASP A 175 9.42 -6.63 50.70
CA ASP A 175 8.64 -7.59 49.93
C ASP A 175 7.19 -7.12 49.69
N PRO A 176 6.48 -7.72 48.72
CA PRO A 176 5.23 -7.22 48.18
C PRO A 176 4.01 -7.71 48.97
N GLU A 177 3.12 -6.80 49.36
CA GLU A 177 1.75 -7.15 49.73
C GLU A 177 0.91 -7.34 48.46
N SER A 178 0.63 -8.60 48.15
CA SER A 178 -0.35 -9.01 47.17
C SER A 178 -1.75 -9.01 47.78
N ASP A 179 -2.56 -7.98 47.49
CA ASP A 179 -4.00 -8.07 47.66
C ASP A 179 -4.62 -8.76 46.44
N ALA A 180 -4.66 -10.08 46.52
CA ALA A 180 -5.48 -10.91 45.65
C ALA A 180 -6.96 -10.73 46.04
N VAL A 181 -7.72 -10.05 45.19
CA VAL A 181 -9.18 -10.06 45.25
C VAL A 181 -9.67 -11.46 44.90
N ILE A 182 -10.06 -12.19 45.94
CA ILE A 182 -10.80 -13.45 45.87
C ILE A 182 -12.20 -13.11 45.33
N ILE A 183 -12.46 -13.45 44.06
CA ILE A 183 -13.83 -13.55 43.55
C ILE A 183 -14.31 -14.95 43.94
N GLU A 184 -15.04 -15.03 45.06
CA GLU A 184 -15.83 -16.20 45.44
C GLU A 184 -16.81 -16.53 44.32
N ARG A 185 -16.60 -17.70 43.71
CA ARG A 185 -17.63 -18.45 43.00
C ARG A 185 -18.70 -18.83 44.01
N SER A 186 -19.89 -18.26 43.87
CA SER A 186 -21.09 -18.83 44.47
C SER A 186 -21.71 -19.83 43.49
N ASP A 187 -21.66 -21.10 43.88
CA ASP A 187 -22.54 -22.15 43.36
C ASP A 187 -24.00 -21.83 43.72
N PRO A 188 -24.99 -22.10 42.85
CA PRO A 188 -26.37 -22.18 43.25
C PRO A 188 -26.73 -23.65 43.49
N ASP A 189 -26.67 -24.05 44.76
CA ASP A 189 -27.24 -25.31 45.23
C ASP A 189 -28.75 -25.12 45.49
N ASP A 190 -29.51 -25.97 44.78
CA ASP A 190 -30.64 -26.74 45.28
C ASP A 190 -31.48 -26.14 46.42
N ALA A 191 -32.59 -25.50 46.05
CA ALA A 191 -33.74 -25.31 46.93
C ALA A 191 -35.02 -25.64 46.17
N THR A 192 -35.58 -26.81 46.50
CA THR A 192 -36.89 -27.28 46.11
C THR A 192 -37.97 -26.31 46.61
N PRO A 193 -38.86 -25.79 45.75
CA PRO A 193 -40.01 -25.00 46.20
C PRO A 193 -41.16 -25.91 46.63
N PRO A 194 -42.00 -25.49 47.60
CA PRO A 194 -43.13 -26.28 48.06
C PRO A 194 -44.22 -26.36 46.98
N GLU A 195 -44.93 -27.49 46.97
CA GLU A 195 -46.19 -27.69 46.26
C GLU A 195 -47.18 -26.57 46.61
N ASP A 196 -47.45 -25.72 45.63
CA ASP A 196 -48.52 -24.73 45.70
C ASP A 196 -49.61 -25.07 44.68
N VAL A 197 -50.83 -25.01 45.18
CA VAL A 197 -52.06 -25.52 44.56
C VAL A 197 -52.33 -24.82 43.24
N ARG A 198 -52.45 -25.58 42.14
CA ARG A 198 -52.90 -25.09 40.83
C ARG A 198 -54.31 -24.50 40.94
N PRO A 199 -54.54 -23.21 40.61
CA PRO A 199 -55.86 -22.75 40.20
C PRO A 199 -56.01 -23.02 38.70
N GLU A 200 -57.14 -23.64 38.32
CA GLU A 200 -57.52 -23.83 36.93
C GLU A 200 -57.53 -22.52 36.13
N PRO A 201 -57.29 -22.56 34.80
CA PRO A 201 -57.30 -21.37 33.97
C PRO A 201 -58.73 -20.79 33.90
N ARG A 202 -58.98 -19.75 34.69
CA ARG A 202 -60.18 -18.91 34.54
C ARG A 202 -60.17 -18.26 33.17
N ASN A 203 -61.15 -18.61 32.36
CA ASN A 203 -61.40 -18.03 31.06
C ASN A 203 -61.98 -16.62 31.22
N LEU A 204 -61.09 -15.62 31.38
CA LEU A 204 -61.43 -14.20 31.57
C LEU A 204 -62.35 -13.63 30.47
N ALA A 205 -62.37 -14.24 29.29
CA ALA A 205 -63.28 -13.87 28.20
C ALA A 205 -64.74 -14.24 28.48
N ALA A 206 -65.00 -15.30 29.28
CA ALA A 206 -66.34 -15.74 29.64
C ALA A 206 -66.90 -14.96 30.86
N ASP A 207 -66.05 -14.63 31.83
CA ASP A 207 -66.45 -13.86 33.03
C ASP A 207 -66.74 -12.38 32.70
N LEU A 208 -66.02 -11.78 31.74
CA LEU A 208 -66.28 -10.40 31.28
C LEU A 208 -67.54 -10.30 30.40
N LEU A 209 -67.89 -11.37 29.66
CA LEU A 209 -69.15 -11.46 28.91
C LEU A 209 -70.37 -11.70 29.82
N GLN A 210 -70.18 -12.28 31.01
CA GLN A 210 -71.24 -12.40 32.02
C GLN A 210 -71.46 -11.10 32.81
N LEU A 211 -70.40 -10.33 33.11
CA LEU A 211 -70.54 -9.01 33.74
C LEU A 211 -71.23 -7.99 32.82
N ALA A 212 -70.98 -8.05 31.51
CA ALA A 212 -71.67 -7.19 30.52
C ALA A 212 -73.13 -7.60 30.22
N ARG A 213 -73.55 -8.81 30.62
CA ARG A 213 -74.94 -9.29 30.44
C ARG A 213 -75.79 -9.23 31.72
N GLY A 214 -75.19 -8.98 32.88
CA GLY A 214 -75.84 -9.17 34.19
C GLY A 214 -76.06 -7.91 35.04
N GLN A 215 -75.50 -6.75 34.69
CA GLN A 215 -75.77 -5.51 35.42
C GLN A 215 -76.64 -4.57 34.59
N SER A 216 -77.94 -4.61 34.89
CA SER A 216 -78.88 -3.57 34.52
C SER A 216 -78.41 -2.24 35.09
N LEU A 217 -77.89 -1.37 34.24
CA LEU A 217 -77.76 0.06 34.53
C LEU A 217 -79.16 0.67 34.44
N ASP A 218 -79.97 0.48 35.49
CA ASP A 218 -81.22 1.24 35.72
C ASP A 218 -80.91 2.64 36.26
N ALA A 219 -79.92 3.32 35.66
CA ALA A 219 -79.77 4.76 35.76
C ALA A 219 -80.43 5.35 34.50
N GLU A 220 -81.44 6.21 34.68
CA GLU A 220 -82.26 6.76 33.61
C GLU A 220 -81.46 7.13 32.35
N PRO A 221 -81.74 6.51 31.19
CA PRO A 221 -81.18 6.90 29.90
C PRO A 221 -81.53 8.33 29.49
N ALA A 222 -82.51 8.97 30.16
CA ALA A 222 -83.04 10.28 29.80
C ALA A 222 -82.17 11.45 30.31
N GLU A 223 -81.61 11.37 31.52
CA GLU A 223 -80.74 12.43 32.09
C GLU A 223 -79.32 12.41 31.51
N LEU A 224 -78.76 11.21 31.26
CA LEU A 224 -77.52 11.05 30.50
C LEU A 224 -77.69 11.47 29.03
N ARG A 225 -78.87 11.21 28.43
CA ARG A 225 -79.23 11.73 27.09
C ARG A 225 -79.24 13.26 27.05
N SER A 226 -79.91 13.93 27.98
CA SER A 226 -80.06 15.39 27.94
C SER A 226 -78.74 16.13 28.24
N ALA A 227 -77.89 15.57 29.10
CA ALA A 227 -76.57 16.13 29.41
C ALA A 227 -75.51 15.89 28.30
N LEU A 228 -75.59 14.77 27.56
CA LEU A 228 -74.65 14.43 26.48
C LEU A 228 -75.08 14.94 25.09
N LEU A 229 -76.38 15.07 24.80
CA LEU A 229 -76.87 15.50 23.47
C LEU A 229 -76.58 16.99 23.19
N GLY A 230 -76.34 17.81 24.21
CA GLY A 230 -75.87 19.19 24.07
C GLY A 230 -74.37 19.34 23.79
N GLN A 231 -73.61 18.23 23.75
CA GLN A 231 -72.15 18.25 23.60
C GLN A 231 -71.64 17.81 22.22
N SER A 232 -70.34 18.01 22.02
CA SER A 232 -69.55 17.77 20.80
C SER A 232 -70.04 16.58 19.93
N PRO A 233 -70.01 16.70 18.58
CA PRO A 233 -70.36 15.61 17.66
C PRO A 233 -69.69 14.26 17.95
N ALA A 234 -68.50 14.27 18.58
CA ALA A 234 -67.80 13.06 19.01
C ALA A 234 -68.51 12.30 20.14
N ILE A 235 -69.09 13.02 21.10
CA ILE A 235 -69.91 12.44 22.17
C ILE A 235 -71.22 11.91 21.58
N GLN A 236 -71.81 12.62 20.61
CA GLN A 236 -73.01 12.15 19.90
C GLN A 236 -72.73 10.88 19.09
N ALA A 237 -71.54 10.75 18.47
CA ALA A 237 -71.11 9.54 17.78
C ALA A 237 -70.93 8.36 18.74
N LEU A 238 -70.25 8.57 19.87
CA LEU A 238 -70.12 7.56 20.92
C LEU A 238 -71.46 7.17 21.55
N PHE A 239 -72.36 8.13 21.74
CA PHE A 239 -73.69 7.86 22.25
C PHE A 239 -74.54 7.05 21.26
N ALA A 240 -74.50 7.40 19.97
CA ALA A 240 -75.15 6.64 18.90
C ALA A 240 -74.63 5.19 18.85
N VAL A 241 -73.33 5.00 19.10
CA VAL A 241 -72.71 3.68 19.25
C VAL A 241 -73.31 2.88 20.41
N PHE A 242 -73.66 3.49 21.54
CA PHE A 242 -74.30 2.77 22.67
C PHE A 242 -75.80 2.52 22.49
N THR A 243 -76.50 3.30 21.67
CA THR A 243 -77.95 3.20 21.50
C THR A 243 -78.40 2.57 20.18
N ASP A 244 -77.51 1.84 19.48
CA ASP A 244 -77.75 1.25 18.14
C ASP A 244 -78.29 2.27 17.11
N GLY A 245 -77.89 3.53 17.23
CA GLY A 245 -78.26 4.60 16.30
C GLY A 245 -77.37 4.64 15.06
N ASP A 246 -77.77 5.40 14.03
CA ASP A 246 -76.94 5.63 12.84
C ASP A 246 -75.67 6.40 13.21
N VAL A 247 -74.55 5.69 13.30
CA VAL A 247 -73.22 6.22 13.68
C VAL A 247 -72.59 7.03 12.55
N THR A 248 -73.06 6.89 11.31
CA THR A 248 -72.35 7.41 10.13
C THR A 248 -72.29 8.94 10.08
N ARG A 249 -73.39 9.64 10.38
CA ARG A 249 -73.42 11.11 10.34
C ARG A 249 -72.62 11.77 11.46
N PRO A 250 -72.75 11.35 12.74
CA PRO A 250 -71.94 11.92 13.82
C PRO A 250 -70.45 11.58 13.69
N ALA A 251 -70.10 10.37 13.25
CA ALA A 251 -68.71 9.97 13.02
C ALA A 251 -68.07 10.77 11.88
N ALA A 252 -68.79 11.00 10.79
CA ALA A 252 -68.34 11.88 9.71
C ALA A 252 -68.05 13.30 10.20
N ALA A 253 -68.94 13.88 11.02
CA ALA A 253 -68.72 15.20 11.62
C ALA A 253 -67.54 15.23 12.61
N ALA A 254 -67.36 14.19 13.42
CA ALA A 254 -66.24 14.05 14.34
C ALA A 254 -64.89 13.87 13.61
N SER A 255 -64.87 13.16 12.48
CA SER A 255 -63.68 12.94 11.64
C SER A 255 -63.18 14.21 10.92
N LEU A 256 -63.97 15.29 10.91
CA LEU A 256 -63.55 16.61 10.44
C LEU A 256 -62.82 17.42 11.51
N ARG A 257 -62.97 17.06 12.80
CA ARG A 257 -62.38 17.73 13.96
C ARG A 257 -61.75 16.71 14.90
N VAL A 258 -60.79 15.97 14.38
CA VAL A 258 -60.17 14.80 15.01
C VAL A 258 -59.54 15.15 16.35
N LEU A 259 -58.86 16.30 16.45
CA LEU A 259 -58.17 16.70 17.68
C LEU A 259 -59.15 17.15 18.75
N ALA A 260 -60.11 18.02 18.39
CA ALA A 260 -61.14 18.47 19.33
C ALA A 260 -62.02 17.31 19.80
N SER A 261 -62.31 16.36 18.91
CA SER A 261 -63.03 15.12 19.23
C SER A 261 -62.23 14.25 20.19
N GLY A 262 -60.96 13.99 19.90
CA GLY A 262 -60.07 13.23 20.78
C GLY A 262 -59.87 13.87 22.16
N ALA A 263 -59.71 15.19 22.23
CA ALA A 263 -59.62 15.93 23.49
C ALA A 263 -60.92 15.84 24.32
N THR A 264 -62.07 15.79 23.65
CA THR A 264 -63.37 15.56 24.32
C THR A 264 -63.45 14.13 24.86
N ILE A 265 -63.00 13.14 24.08
CA ILE A 265 -63.02 11.72 24.44
C ILE A 265 -62.06 11.39 25.58
N ALA A 266 -60.95 12.13 25.70
CA ALA A 266 -60.02 12.00 26.82
C ALA A 266 -60.68 12.26 28.20
N LYS A 267 -61.89 12.83 28.23
CA LYS A 267 -62.65 13.04 29.48
C LYS A 267 -63.44 11.81 29.92
N LEU A 268 -63.61 10.81 29.06
CA LEU A 268 -64.34 9.57 29.36
C LEU A 268 -63.49 8.59 30.16
N SER A 269 -64.08 7.67 30.92
CA SER A 269 -63.32 6.61 31.60
C SER A 269 -62.78 5.59 30.60
N ASP A 270 -61.71 4.86 30.95
CA ASP A 270 -61.17 3.79 30.10
C ASP A 270 -62.18 2.65 29.90
N GLU A 271 -63.03 2.36 30.90
CA GLU A 271 -64.11 1.37 30.80
C GLU A 271 -65.11 1.71 29.68
N VAL A 272 -65.51 2.98 29.58
CA VAL A 272 -66.42 3.45 28.51
C VAL A 272 -65.76 3.32 27.14
N LEU A 273 -64.48 3.66 27.03
CA LEU A 273 -63.73 3.50 25.79
C LEU A 273 -63.60 2.03 25.36
N ILE A 274 -63.30 1.14 26.31
CA ILE A 274 -63.18 -0.30 26.07
C ILE A 274 -64.54 -0.88 25.64
N ALA A 275 -65.64 -0.46 26.29
CA ALA A 275 -66.98 -0.91 25.95
C ALA A 275 -67.45 -0.42 24.56
N ALA A 276 -67.07 0.81 24.17
CA ALA A 276 -67.40 1.37 22.86
C ALA A 276 -66.54 0.79 21.73
N TRP A 277 -65.35 0.26 22.04
CA TRP A 277 -64.34 -0.10 21.06
C TRP A 277 -64.79 -1.08 19.97
N PRO A 278 -65.44 -2.22 20.28
CA PRO A 278 -65.83 -3.20 19.27
C PRO A 278 -66.78 -2.64 18.20
N ARG A 279 -67.54 -1.58 18.56
CA ARG A 279 -68.50 -0.90 17.68
C ARG A 279 -67.87 0.26 16.90
N LEU A 280 -66.70 0.74 17.32
CA LEU A 280 -65.91 1.75 16.64
C LEU A 280 -64.88 1.15 15.67
N ALA A 281 -64.68 -0.16 15.70
CA ALA A 281 -63.71 -0.87 14.87
C ALA A 281 -63.96 -0.60 13.38
N GLY A 282 -63.14 0.26 12.78
CA GLY A 282 -63.25 0.70 11.40
C GLY A 282 -62.71 2.12 11.18
N PRO A 283 -62.90 2.69 9.98
CA PRO A 283 -62.46 4.05 9.63
C PRO A 283 -63.02 5.13 10.57
N ASP A 284 -64.18 4.87 11.16
CA ASP A 284 -64.87 5.77 12.07
C ASP A 284 -64.17 5.91 13.43
N SER A 285 -63.27 4.99 13.82
CA SER A 285 -62.45 5.13 15.04
C SER A 285 -61.41 6.26 14.98
N ALA A 286 -61.21 6.89 13.82
CA ALA A 286 -60.16 7.88 13.60
C ALA A 286 -60.18 9.05 14.61
N PHE A 287 -61.36 9.44 15.11
CA PHE A 287 -61.48 10.51 16.09
C PHE A 287 -60.98 10.12 17.51
N VAL A 288 -60.96 8.83 17.84
CA VAL A 288 -60.42 8.31 19.11
C VAL A 288 -58.89 8.36 19.11
N LEU A 289 -58.26 8.33 17.93
CA LEU A 289 -56.80 8.36 17.79
C LEU A 289 -56.19 9.71 18.20
N GLY A 290 -56.98 10.77 18.24
CA GLY A 290 -56.57 12.08 18.76
C GLY A 290 -56.56 12.20 20.29
N THR A 291 -56.91 11.14 21.04
CA THR A 291 -57.08 11.23 22.49
C THR A 291 -55.75 11.52 23.22
N PRO A 292 -55.58 12.66 23.91
CA PRO A 292 -54.30 13.12 24.47
C PRO A 292 -53.81 12.44 25.76
N ARG A 293 -54.03 11.12 25.91
CA ARG A 293 -53.62 10.33 27.07
C ARG A 293 -53.18 8.92 26.67
N LYS A 294 -52.34 8.28 27.50
CA LYS A 294 -52.00 6.86 27.38
C LYS A 294 -53.26 6.01 27.51
N ASN A 295 -53.46 5.10 26.58
CA ASN A 295 -54.51 4.08 26.67
C ASN A 295 -53.99 2.84 25.95
N LYS A 296 -53.82 1.73 26.68
CA LYS A 296 -53.22 0.50 26.14
C LYS A 296 -53.94 -0.04 24.91
N LEU A 297 -55.25 0.15 24.82
CA LEU A 297 -56.04 -0.33 23.69
C LEU A 297 -55.77 0.52 22.45
N ILE A 298 -55.75 1.86 22.58
CA ILE A 298 -55.52 2.78 21.45
C ILE A 298 -54.04 2.78 21.04
N ASP A 299 -53.12 2.76 22.01
CA ASP A 299 -51.68 2.91 21.77
C ASP A 299 -51.04 1.66 21.13
N ASN A 300 -51.69 0.49 21.23
CA ASN A 300 -51.24 -0.76 20.61
C ASN A 300 -51.83 -1.00 19.22
N MET A 301 -52.66 -0.10 18.71
CA MET A 301 -53.24 -0.25 17.39
C MET A 301 -52.25 0.11 16.29
N ASP A 302 -52.25 -0.70 15.23
CA ASP A 302 -51.64 -0.32 13.97
C ASP A 302 -52.61 0.61 13.21
N ILE A 303 -52.43 1.91 13.39
CA ILE A 303 -53.28 2.94 12.77
C ILE A 303 -53.21 2.88 11.25
N VAL A 304 -52.02 2.60 10.71
CA VAL A 304 -51.81 2.54 9.26
C VAL A 304 -52.49 1.31 8.66
N ASP A 305 -52.48 0.18 9.36
CA ASP A 305 -53.24 -1.01 8.96
C ASP A 305 -54.76 -0.77 9.03
N LEU A 306 -55.23 -0.16 10.13
CA LEU A 306 -56.66 0.09 10.35
C LEU A 306 -57.29 1.04 9.32
N LEU A 307 -56.61 2.14 9.01
CA LEU A 307 -57.15 3.20 8.15
C LEU A 307 -56.67 3.10 6.70
N GLY A 308 -55.69 2.24 6.43
CA GLY A 308 -54.88 2.28 5.23
C GLY A 308 -53.92 3.48 5.21
N PRO A 309 -52.88 3.44 4.35
CA PRO A 309 -51.89 4.51 4.24
C PRO A 309 -52.48 5.89 3.90
N GLU A 310 -53.43 5.93 2.96
CA GLU A 310 -54.08 7.17 2.52
C GLU A 310 -54.98 7.74 3.63
N GLY A 311 -55.71 6.87 4.34
CA GLY A 311 -56.55 7.27 5.47
C GLY A 311 -55.72 7.83 6.63
N ALA A 312 -54.63 7.16 6.98
CA ALA A 312 -53.69 7.63 8.01
C ALA A 312 -53.02 8.96 7.62
N ALA A 313 -52.62 9.13 6.35
CA ALA A 313 -52.05 10.38 5.83
C ALA A 313 -53.08 11.53 5.91
N ALA A 314 -54.30 11.29 5.42
CA ALA A 314 -55.38 12.27 5.48
C ALA A 314 -55.74 12.65 6.93
N LEU A 315 -55.72 11.69 7.84
CA LEU A 315 -55.95 11.91 9.26
C LEU A 315 -54.87 12.84 9.86
N LEU A 316 -53.61 12.56 9.57
CA LEU A 316 -52.48 13.34 10.06
C LEU A 316 -52.49 14.77 9.50
N GLU A 317 -52.83 14.95 8.22
CA GLU A 317 -52.98 16.28 7.60
C GLU A 317 -54.15 17.08 8.19
N ARG A 318 -55.30 16.43 8.39
CA ARG A 318 -56.46 17.08 9.04
C ARG A 318 -56.13 17.50 10.46
N GLY A 319 -55.51 16.61 11.25
CA GLY A 319 -55.06 16.93 12.60
C GLY A 319 -54.09 18.10 12.60
N SER A 320 -53.09 18.10 11.73
CA SER A 320 -52.11 19.20 11.62
C SER A 320 -52.78 20.52 11.23
N ASN A 321 -53.73 20.50 10.30
CA ASN A 321 -54.49 21.68 9.90
C ASN A 321 -55.43 22.18 11.00
N GLU A 322 -56.03 21.29 11.79
CA GLU A 322 -56.82 21.64 12.96
C GLU A 322 -55.96 22.28 14.04
N ALA A 323 -54.79 21.71 14.35
CA ALA A 323 -53.83 22.28 15.30
C ALA A 323 -53.39 23.70 14.89
N ARG A 324 -53.11 23.94 13.60
CA ARG A 324 -52.77 25.28 13.07
C ARG A 324 -53.92 26.28 13.20
N LYS A 325 -55.17 25.82 13.10
CA LYS A 325 -56.38 26.66 13.19
C LYS A 325 -56.91 26.81 14.62
N ALA A 326 -56.30 26.14 15.59
CA ALA A 326 -56.75 26.14 16.97
C ALA A 326 -56.75 27.56 17.55
N LYS A 327 -57.87 27.96 18.17
CA LYS A 327 -57.97 29.25 18.88
C LYS A 327 -57.18 29.18 20.18
N ARG A 328 -56.70 30.33 20.68
CA ARG A 328 -55.92 30.44 21.93
C ARG A 328 -56.54 29.68 23.13
N ALA A 329 -57.86 29.63 23.24
CA ALA A 329 -58.56 28.95 24.33
C ALA A 329 -58.35 27.42 24.36
N ASN A 330 -58.19 26.77 23.20
CA ASN A 330 -58.05 25.30 23.09
C ASN A 330 -56.68 24.87 22.57
N LEU A 331 -55.79 25.83 22.28
CA LEU A 331 -54.49 25.58 21.64
C LEU A 331 -53.71 24.49 22.39
N LYS A 332 -53.62 24.56 23.72
CA LYS A 332 -52.84 23.58 24.51
C LYS A 332 -53.36 22.14 24.35
N ASP A 333 -54.68 21.96 24.35
CA ASP A 333 -55.30 20.64 24.27
C ASP A 333 -55.24 20.08 22.85
N ASP A 334 -55.46 20.92 21.84
CA ASP A 334 -55.35 20.54 20.43
C ASP A 334 -53.89 20.19 20.07
N LEU A 335 -52.90 20.94 20.56
CA LEU A 335 -51.48 20.63 20.39
C LEU A 335 -51.09 19.32 21.05
N ARG A 336 -51.59 19.07 22.26
CA ARG A 336 -51.36 17.82 22.98
C ARG A 336 -51.98 16.65 22.21
N ALA A 337 -53.23 16.79 21.76
CA ALA A 337 -53.92 15.80 20.94
C ALA A 337 -53.16 15.51 19.63
N SER A 338 -52.63 16.54 18.97
CA SER A 338 -51.83 16.41 17.76
C SER A 338 -50.54 15.65 17.99
N GLY A 339 -49.83 15.94 19.09
CA GLY A 339 -48.63 15.20 19.49
C GLY A 339 -48.90 13.71 19.75
N TRP A 340 -50.02 13.39 20.42
CA TRP A 340 -50.45 12.01 20.65
C TRP A 340 -50.82 11.27 19.36
N LEU A 341 -51.54 11.94 18.46
CA LEU A 341 -51.87 11.37 17.14
C LEU A 341 -50.60 11.04 16.35
N LEU A 342 -49.63 11.96 16.34
CA LEU A 342 -48.34 11.75 15.70
C LEU A 342 -47.57 10.59 16.34
N ASP A 343 -47.48 10.55 17.68
CA ASP A 343 -46.77 9.49 18.41
C ASP A 343 -47.32 8.10 18.06
N ARG A 344 -48.65 7.96 17.95
CA ARG A 344 -49.27 6.68 17.61
C ARG A 344 -49.03 6.28 16.15
N ILE A 345 -49.14 7.22 15.21
CA ILE A 345 -48.87 6.96 13.79
C ILE A 345 -47.40 6.57 13.57
N VAL A 346 -46.47 7.24 14.25
CA VAL A 346 -45.03 6.98 14.12
C VAL A 346 -44.64 5.63 14.74
N ARG A 347 -45.37 5.16 15.75
CA ARG A 347 -45.16 3.84 16.39
C ARG A 347 -45.84 2.68 15.64
N SER A 348 -46.65 2.97 14.63
CA SER A 348 -47.32 1.95 13.82
C SER A 348 -46.27 1.03 13.16
N PRO A 349 -46.35 -0.30 13.30
CA PRO A 349 -45.46 -1.22 12.59
C PRO A 349 -45.47 -1.02 11.07
N ASN A 350 -46.60 -0.56 10.53
CA ASN A 350 -46.79 -0.26 9.11
C ASN A 350 -46.49 1.20 8.72
N VAL A 351 -45.83 2.00 9.57
CA VAL A 351 -45.51 3.42 9.27
C VAL A 351 -44.76 3.62 7.95
N ARG A 352 -43.95 2.64 7.53
CA ARG A 352 -43.23 2.66 6.24
C ARG A 352 -44.14 2.81 5.02
N HIS A 353 -45.41 2.42 5.11
CA HIS A 353 -46.38 2.49 4.01
C HIS A 353 -47.04 3.88 3.89
N LEU A 354 -46.90 4.75 4.90
CA LEU A 354 -47.50 6.07 4.94
C LEU A 354 -46.90 7.01 3.86
N ASP A 355 -47.66 8.02 3.41
CA ASP A 355 -47.12 9.07 2.55
C ASP A 355 -46.06 9.92 3.28
N LEU A 356 -44.84 9.93 2.75
CA LEU A 356 -43.71 10.68 3.32
C LEU A 356 -43.97 12.17 3.34
N GLY A 357 -44.64 12.71 2.31
CA GLY A 357 -45.03 14.11 2.26
C GLY A 357 -45.97 14.51 3.40
N ALA A 358 -46.98 13.69 3.70
CA ALA A 358 -47.92 13.93 4.77
C ALA A 358 -47.24 13.99 6.15
N LEU A 359 -46.33 13.05 6.44
CA LEU A 359 -45.58 13.06 7.69
C LEU A 359 -44.64 14.26 7.81
N ILE A 360 -43.96 14.64 6.72
CA ILE A 360 -43.12 15.84 6.69
C ILE A 360 -43.97 17.09 6.97
N ARG A 361 -45.09 17.29 6.25
CA ARG A 361 -45.97 18.46 6.44
C ARG A 361 -46.56 18.55 7.86
N ALA A 362 -46.84 17.41 8.47
CA ALA A 362 -47.35 17.35 9.84
C ALA A 362 -46.28 17.72 10.87
N THR A 363 -45.08 17.18 10.72
CA THR A 363 -43.98 17.35 11.67
C THR A 363 -43.25 18.66 11.49
N THR A 364 -43.29 19.29 10.33
CA THR A 364 -42.63 20.59 10.04
C THR A 364 -43.43 21.81 10.51
N SER A 365 -44.64 21.59 11.01
CA SER A 365 -45.41 22.65 11.63
C SER A 365 -44.78 23.00 12.98
N ASP A 366 -44.22 24.21 13.13
CA ASP A 366 -43.68 24.76 14.40
C ASP A 366 -44.68 24.76 15.56
N VAL A 367 -45.93 24.45 15.23
CA VAL A 367 -47.10 24.37 16.09
C VAL A 367 -47.02 23.16 17.03
N ILE A 368 -46.51 22.01 16.59
CA ILE A 368 -46.48 20.79 17.42
C ILE A 368 -45.20 20.78 18.27
N PRO A 369 -45.30 20.83 19.61
CA PRO A 369 -44.12 20.68 20.45
C PRO A 369 -43.53 19.27 20.30
N MET A 370 -42.26 19.20 19.95
CA MET A 370 -41.49 17.96 19.92
C MET A 370 -40.56 17.96 21.13
N ASP A 371 -40.69 16.95 21.98
CA ASP A 371 -39.60 16.58 22.88
C ASP A 371 -38.60 15.69 22.12
N ASP A 372 -37.42 15.48 22.71
CA ASP A 372 -36.34 14.72 22.08
C ASP A 372 -36.79 13.29 21.71
N ALA A 373 -37.57 12.65 22.59
CA ALA A 373 -38.05 11.29 22.37
C ALA A 373 -39.03 11.18 21.18
N ARG A 374 -39.95 12.14 21.03
CA ARG A 374 -40.86 12.22 19.90
C ARG A 374 -40.09 12.51 18.61
N LEU A 375 -39.13 13.42 18.66
CA LEU A 375 -38.30 13.76 17.51
C LEU A 375 -37.50 12.54 17.03
N GLU A 376 -36.89 11.80 17.94
CA GLU A 376 -36.18 10.55 17.64
C GLU A 376 -37.09 9.48 17.00
N ALA A 377 -38.33 9.35 17.50
CA ALA A 377 -39.31 8.43 16.94
C ALA A 377 -39.69 8.86 15.51
N VAL A 378 -39.96 10.15 15.29
CA VAL A 378 -40.29 10.72 13.98
C VAL A 378 -39.17 10.48 12.97
N VAL A 379 -37.91 10.75 13.35
CA VAL A 379 -36.75 10.51 12.47
C VAL A 379 -36.55 9.01 12.18
N SER A 380 -36.85 8.14 13.16
CA SER A 380 -36.85 6.70 12.94
C SER A 380 -37.92 6.26 11.93
N ALA A 381 -39.11 6.86 11.97
CA ALA A 381 -40.14 6.61 10.97
C ALA A 381 -39.72 7.11 9.58
N PHE A 382 -39.12 8.31 9.49
CA PHE A 382 -38.58 8.80 8.22
C PHE A 382 -37.55 7.85 7.61
N ALA A 383 -36.65 7.28 8.41
CA ALA A 383 -35.66 6.33 7.92
C ALA A 383 -36.33 5.10 7.26
N GLN A 384 -37.37 4.55 7.91
CA GLN A 384 -38.14 3.41 7.39
C GLN A 384 -38.91 3.77 6.11
N MET A 385 -39.53 4.95 6.09
CA MET A 385 -40.31 5.43 4.95
C MET A 385 -39.43 5.73 3.74
N VAL A 386 -38.25 6.34 3.92
CA VAL A 386 -37.29 6.58 2.82
C VAL A 386 -36.81 5.26 2.22
N GLN A 387 -36.46 4.27 3.07
CA GLN A 387 -36.07 2.94 2.59
C GLN A 387 -37.19 2.25 1.79
N TYR A 388 -38.44 2.36 2.27
CA TYR A 388 -39.58 1.73 1.60
C TYR A 388 -39.98 2.45 0.31
N ALA A 389 -40.02 3.77 0.32
CA ALA A 389 -40.44 4.60 -0.81
C ALA A 389 -39.44 4.56 -1.98
N GLY A 390 -38.16 4.29 -1.68
CA GLY A 390 -37.09 4.20 -2.67
C GLY A 390 -36.86 5.49 -3.45
N VAL A 391 -36.17 5.38 -4.58
CA VAL A 391 -35.73 6.53 -5.40
C VAL A 391 -36.91 7.34 -5.93
N GLU A 392 -37.98 6.67 -6.38
CA GLU A 392 -39.14 7.35 -6.96
C GLU A 392 -39.93 8.13 -5.91
N GLY A 393 -40.19 7.54 -4.75
CA GLY A 393 -40.93 8.22 -3.69
C GLY A 393 -40.16 9.42 -3.13
N TRP A 394 -38.83 9.31 -2.99
CA TRP A 394 -37.99 10.44 -2.62
C TRP A 394 -38.01 11.58 -3.64
N ARG A 395 -37.93 11.26 -4.94
CA ARG A 395 -37.97 12.28 -6.03
C ARG A 395 -39.29 13.02 -6.15
N ARG A 396 -40.40 12.46 -5.64
CA ARG A 396 -41.70 13.13 -5.60
C ARG A 396 -41.77 14.23 -4.54
N LEU A 397 -40.86 14.23 -3.56
CA LEU A 397 -40.82 15.30 -2.57
C LEU A 397 -40.37 16.62 -3.21
N SER A 398 -41.04 17.71 -2.82
CA SER A 398 -40.61 19.04 -3.22
C SER A 398 -39.25 19.39 -2.60
N ALA A 399 -38.53 20.34 -3.19
CA ALA A 399 -37.29 20.85 -2.58
C ALA A 399 -37.55 21.41 -1.16
N SER A 400 -38.69 22.09 -0.96
CA SER A 400 -39.11 22.62 0.35
C SER A 400 -39.31 21.51 1.39
N ASP A 401 -39.93 20.39 1.00
CA ASP A 401 -40.12 19.25 1.90
C ASP A 401 -38.78 18.62 2.29
N ARG A 402 -37.86 18.46 1.32
CA ARG A 402 -36.51 17.94 1.59
C ARG A 402 -35.71 18.84 2.53
N SER A 403 -35.71 20.16 2.32
CA SER A 403 -35.02 21.10 3.22
C SER A 403 -35.65 21.17 4.61
N SER A 404 -36.97 20.96 4.72
CA SER A 404 -37.66 20.96 6.02
C SER A 404 -37.40 19.66 6.77
N LEU A 405 -37.33 18.53 6.06
CA LEU A 405 -36.88 17.25 6.59
C LEU A 405 -35.42 17.31 7.06
N ALA A 406 -34.52 17.92 6.28
CA ALA A 406 -33.11 18.08 6.65
C ALA A 406 -32.93 18.82 7.98
N ARG A 407 -33.62 19.96 8.15
CA ARG A 407 -33.64 20.71 9.41
C ARG A 407 -34.14 19.86 10.58
N ARG A 408 -35.24 19.13 10.38
CA ARG A 408 -35.83 18.29 11.43
C ARG A 408 -34.94 17.12 11.83
N VAL A 409 -34.26 16.52 10.87
CA VAL A 409 -33.28 15.46 11.13
C VAL A 409 -32.04 16.03 11.81
N ALA A 410 -31.63 17.25 11.48
CA ALA A 410 -30.49 17.92 12.08
C ALA A 410 -30.66 18.23 13.57
N ASP A 411 -31.90 18.42 14.03
CA ASP A 411 -32.23 18.62 15.45
C ASP A 411 -31.98 17.35 16.30
N VAL A 412 -31.86 16.16 15.70
CA VAL A 412 -31.55 14.92 16.42
C VAL A 412 -30.03 14.74 16.56
N PRO A 413 -29.51 14.39 17.76
CA PRO A 413 -28.10 14.08 17.95
C PRO A 413 -27.62 12.96 17.03
N LEU A 414 -26.42 13.12 16.47
CA LEU A 414 -25.82 12.10 15.62
C LEU A 414 -25.09 11.06 16.49
N THR A 415 -25.74 9.94 16.77
CA THR A 415 -25.16 8.81 17.51
C THR A 415 -25.06 7.55 16.64
N VAL A 416 -24.16 6.62 17.00
CA VAL A 416 -23.78 5.44 16.18
C VAL A 416 -24.98 4.61 15.70
N ALA A 417 -25.92 4.35 16.59
CA ALA A 417 -27.15 3.60 16.31
C ALA A 417 -28.41 4.49 16.35
N GLY A 418 -28.21 5.81 16.36
CA GLY A 418 -29.27 6.79 16.52
C GLY A 418 -30.21 6.85 15.31
N PRO A 419 -31.42 7.41 15.50
CA PRO A 419 -32.37 7.65 14.41
C PRO A 419 -31.78 8.44 13.25
N ARG A 420 -31.01 9.49 13.54
CA ARG A 420 -30.35 10.33 12.52
C ARG A 420 -29.37 9.54 11.66
N ALA A 421 -28.47 8.76 12.27
CA ALA A 421 -27.52 7.92 11.52
C ALA A 421 -28.26 6.91 10.63
N ARG A 422 -29.31 6.24 11.16
CA ARG A 422 -30.15 5.34 10.37
C ARG A 422 -30.84 6.03 9.20
N PHE A 423 -31.32 7.25 9.41
CA PHE A 423 -31.91 8.07 8.35
C PHE A 423 -30.89 8.45 7.28
N LEU A 424 -29.69 8.91 7.65
CA LEU A 424 -28.65 9.28 6.68
C LEU A 424 -28.19 8.07 5.85
N VAL A 425 -28.03 6.90 6.49
CA VAL A 425 -27.72 5.64 5.77
C VAL A 425 -28.86 5.24 4.83
N ALA A 426 -30.12 5.37 5.26
CA ALA A 426 -31.29 5.16 4.40
C ALA A 426 -31.29 6.11 3.21
N LEU A 427 -31.07 7.40 3.44
CA LEU A 427 -31.03 8.41 2.41
C LEU A 427 -29.90 8.14 1.40
N ASN A 428 -28.74 7.69 1.86
CA ASN A 428 -27.64 7.33 0.95
C ASN A 428 -28.01 6.24 -0.05
N SER A 429 -28.79 5.24 0.39
CA SER A 429 -29.24 4.15 -0.47
C SER A 429 -30.24 4.59 -1.54
N VAL A 430 -30.84 5.77 -1.38
CA VAL A 430 -31.92 6.29 -2.21
C VAL A 430 -31.45 7.46 -3.09
N ASP A 431 -30.75 8.42 -2.50
CA ASP A 431 -30.29 9.64 -3.17
C ASP A 431 -29.00 10.18 -2.52
N ARG A 432 -27.88 9.56 -2.90
CA ARG A 432 -26.52 9.93 -2.47
C ARG A 432 -26.21 11.42 -2.64
N ALA A 433 -26.67 12.05 -3.72
CA ALA A 433 -26.38 13.45 -4.00
C ALA A 433 -27.04 14.40 -2.98
N SER A 434 -28.18 14.01 -2.38
CA SER A 434 -28.81 14.83 -1.34
C SER A 434 -27.93 14.98 -0.09
N LEU A 435 -27.08 13.99 0.21
CA LEU A 435 -26.20 14.03 1.39
C LEU A 435 -24.99 14.98 1.24
N GLU A 436 -24.75 15.50 0.03
CA GLU A 436 -23.74 16.53 -0.19
C GLU A 436 -24.19 17.90 0.35
N ASP A 437 -25.50 18.09 0.56
CA ASP A 437 -26.04 19.27 1.20
C ASP A 437 -25.70 19.28 2.70
N GLY A 438 -24.99 20.32 3.14
CA GLY A 438 -24.61 20.55 4.53
C GLY A 438 -25.79 20.64 5.50
N SER A 439 -27.01 20.89 5.00
CA SER A 439 -28.21 20.96 5.84
C SER A 439 -28.50 19.65 6.61
N TRP A 440 -28.13 18.49 6.08
CA TRP A 440 -28.27 17.19 6.75
C TRP A 440 -27.27 16.98 7.91
N TRP A 441 -26.20 17.76 7.92
CA TRP A 441 -25.07 17.65 8.83
C TRP A 441 -25.04 18.80 9.85
N LEU A 442 -26.01 19.71 9.79
CA LEU A 442 -26.11 20.83 10.70
C LEU A 442 -26.18 20.34 12.15
N GLY A 443 -25.39 20.97 13.03
CA GLY A 443 -25.27 20.58 14.43
C GLY A 443 -24.39 19.36 14.73
N ALA A 444 -23.92 18.61 13.72
CA ALA A 444 -22.99 17.51 13.94
C ALA A 444 -21.58 18.04 14.20
N THR A 445 -21.03 17.70 15.37
CA THR A 445 -19.64 18.00 15.71
C THR A 445 -18.71 16.93 15.16
N ILE A 446 -17.40 17.22 15.13
CA ILE A 446 -16.41 16.20 14.76
C ILE A 446 -16.45 14.99 15.73
N ASP A 447 -16.76 15.21 17.01
CA ASP A 447 -16.86 14.14 17.99
C ASP A 447 -18.05 13.22 17.69
N ASP A 448 -19.18 13.79 17.24
CA ASP A 448 -20.33 13.03 16.79
C ASP A 448 -20.01 12.21 15.53
N LEU A 449 -19.29 12.81 14.57
CA LEU A 449 -18.85 12.12 13.35
C LEU A 449 -17.88 10.98 13.67
N MET A 450 -16.92 11.20 14.58
CA MET A 450 -15.98 10.16 15.02
C MET A 450 -16.70 9.02 15.75
N ALA A 451 -17.63 9.35 16.66
CA ALA A 451 -18.42 8.34 17.34
C ALA A 451 -19.24 7.52 16.33
N ALA A 452 -19.90 8.19 15.40
CA ALA A 452 -20.76 7.56 14.40
C ALA A 452 -20.00 6.86 13.27
N ALA A 453 -18.68 7.03 13.12
CA ALA A 453 -17.89 6.46 12.02
C ALA A 453 -17.67 4.94 12.10
N VAL A 454 -18.40 4.21 12.93
CA VAL A 454 -18.37 2.74 13.04
C VAL A 454 -19.48 2.11 12.20
N GLY A 455 -19.17 1.05 11.45
CA GLY A 455 -20.16 0.29 10.67
C GLY A 455 -20.62 0.96 9.37
N THR A 456 -21.94 0.92 9.08
CA THR A 456 -22.53 1.44 7.84
C THR A 456 -22.40 2.97 7.71
N MET A 457 -22.46 3.68 8.83
CA MET A 457 -22.23 5.12 8.86
C MET A 457 -20.75 5.45 8.59
N GLY A 458 -19.82 4.62 9.05
CA GLY A 458 -18.41 4.69 8.63
C GLY A 458 -18.22 4.55 7.12
N THR A 459 -18.92 3.60 6.48
CA THR A 459 -18.86 3.48 5.01
C THR A 459 -19.45 4.70 4.30
N LEU A 460 -20.46 5.35 4.88
CA LEU A 460 -21.06 6.58 4.36
C LEU A 460 -20.07 7.76 4.45
N LEU A 461 -19.44 7.95 5.60
CA LEU A 461 -18.47 9.04 5.81
C LEU A 461 -17.19 8.88 4.95
N ALA A 462 -16.90 7.65 4.52
CA ALA A 462 -15.79 7.31 3.63
C ALA A 462 -16.08 7.59 2.15
N GLU A 463 -17.30 7.97 1.80
CA GLU A 463 -17.65 8.24 0.42
C GLU A 463 -16.99 9.54 -0.07
N PRO A 464 -16.36 9.59 -1.25
CA PRO A 464 -15.53 10.72 -1.67
C PRO A 464 -16.22 12.10 -1.61
N ASN A 465 -17.49 12.18 -1.98
CA ASN A 465 -18.23 13.44 -2.00
C ASN A 465 -18.54 13.93 -0.58
N ILE A 466 -19.00 13.04 0.30
CA ILE A 466 -19.27 13.34 1.72
C ILE A 466 -17.97 13.61 2.47
N GLU A 467 -16.92 12.85 2.17
CA GLU A 467 -15.59 13.05 2.72
C GLU A 467 -15.09 14.47 2.38
N ALA A 468 -15.20 14.88 1.12
CA ALA A 468 -14.73 16.18 0.66
C ALA A 468 -15.57 17.36 1.17
N SER A 469 -16.90 17.22 1.26
CA SER A 469 -17.79 18.33 1.63
C SER A 469 -18.03 18.46 3.14
N ILE A 470 -17.99 17.35 3.89
CA ILE A 470 -18.38 17.32 5.32
C ILE A 470 -17.25 16.82 6.22
N THR A 471 -16.81 15.57 6.03
CA THR A 471 -15.90 14.90 6.99
C THR A 471 -14.55 15.60 7.07
N ARG A 472 -13.92 15.87 5.92
CA ARG A 472 -12.60 16.50 5.84
C ARG A 472 -12.63 17.94 6.36
N PRO A 473 -13.54 18.83 5.94
CA PRO A 473 -13.59 20.18 6.50
C PRO A 473 -13.80 20.20 8.02
N ALA A 474 -14.69 19.37 8.56
CA ALA A 474 -14.93 19.29 10.00
C ALA A 474 -13.69 18.78 10.76
N TYR A 475 -13.02 17.76 10.24
CA TYR A 475 -11.82 17.19 10.86
C TYR A 475 -10.62 18.14 10.80
N VAL A 476 -10.41 18.82 9.67
CA VAL A 476 -9.35 19.83 9.51
C VAL A 476 -9.59 21.01 10.45
N ALA A 477 -10.81 21.54 10.51
CA ALA A 477 -11.15 22.62 11.43
C ALA A 477 -10.91 22.20 12.89
N ALA A 478 -11.24 20.96 13.25
CA ALA A 478 -11.00 20.42 14.59
C ALA A 478 -9.50 20.26 14.91
N LEU A 479 -8.69 19.81 13.95
CA LEU A 479 -7.24 19.71 14.11
C LEU A 479 -6.58 21.08 14.23
N GLU A 480 -7.01 22.07 13.43
CA GLU A 480 -6.47 23.44 13.50
C GLU A 480 -6.87 24.15 14.79
N ALA A 481 -8.05 23.85 15.34
CA ALA A 481 -8.48 24.35 16.64
C ALA A 481 -7.84 23.60 17.84
N ALA A 482 -7.16 22.47 17.62
CA ALA A 482 -6.59 21.66 18.69
C ALA A 482 -5.30 22.27 19.23
N THR A 483 -5.39 22.92 20.39
CA THR A 483 -4.26 23.55 21.09
C THR A 483 -3.66 22.70 22.21
N THR A 484 -4.19 21.50 22.44
CA THR A 484 -3.73 20.61 23.53
C THR A 484 -3.31 19.25 22.98
N ARG A 485 -2.28 18.66 23.58
CA ARG A 485 -1.80 17.31 23.25
C ARG A 485 -2.93 16.28 23.30
N ARG A 486 -3.75 16.31 24.36
CA ARG A 486 -4.90 15.39 24.52
C ARG A 486 -5.86 15.47 23.34
N ARG A 487 -6.22 16.68 22.88
CA ARG A 487 -7.15 16.86 21.76
C ARG A 487 -6.54 16.40 20.44
N VAL A 488 -5.27 16.72 20.17
CA VAL A 488 -4.58 16.24 18.96
C VAL A 488 -4.53 14.71 18.95
N MET A 489 -4.15 14.07 20.07
CA MET A 489 -4.09 12.61 20.14
C MET A 489 -5.47 11.95 20.01
N GLN A 490 -6.51 12.55 20.58
CA GLN A 490 -7.88 12.07 20.38
C GLN A 490 -8.29 12.10 18.90
N LEU A 491 -7.96 13.20 18.20
CA LEU A 491 -8.24 13.35 16.77
C LEU A 491 -7.41 12.36 15.94
N LEU A 492 -6.12 12.18 16.25
CA LEU A 492 -5.27 11.19 15.58
C LEU A 492 -5.73 9.74 15.81
N GLY A 493 -6.37 9.47 16.96
CA GLY A 493 -7.02 8.20 17.28
C GLY A 493 -8.44 8.05 16.69
N ALA A 494 -8.88 8.97 15.83
CA ALA A 494 -10.16 8.86 15.16
C ALA A 494 -10.24 7.58 14.31
N PRO A 495 -11.45 7.04 14.03
CA PRO A 495 -11.62 5.94 13.10
C PRO A 495 -10.93 6.23 11.76
N VAL A 496 -10.31 5.21 11.16
CA VAL A 496 -9.46 5.33 9.95
C VAL A 496 -10.12 6.13 8.83
N VAL A 497 -11.44 5.99 8.67
CA VAL A 497 -12.24 6.73 7.68
C VAL A 497 -12.12 8.25 7.84
N VAL A 498 -12.08 8.74 9.06
CA VAL A 498 -11.93 10.17 9.39
C VAL A 498 -10.44 10.54 9.41
N ALA A 499 -9.60 9.73 10.06
CA ALA A 499 -8.17 10.04 10.21
C ALA A 499 -7.43 10.18 8.87
N ARG A 500 -7.78 9.35 7.87
CA ARG A 500 -7.15 9.35 6.53
C ARG A 500 -7.36 10.66 5.75
N THR A 501 -8.32 11.51 6.16
CA THR A 501 -8.63 12.74 5.43
C THR A 501 -7.65 13.88 5.74
N ALA A 502 -6.88 13.78 6.84
CA ALA A 502 -5.88 14.79 7.14
C ALA A 502 -4.59 14.54 6.36
N SER A 503 -4.02 15.62 5.83
CA SER A 503 -2.67 15.59 5.28
C SER A 503 -1.63 15.67 6.40
N ASN A 504 -0.46 15.10 6.16
CA ASN A 504 0.69 15.17 7.08
C ASN A 504 1.03 16.62 7.46
N ALA A 505 0.82 17.57 6.54
CA ALA A 505 1.04 18.99 6.80
C ALA A 505 0.07 19.58 7.85
N ILE A 506 -1.21 19.21 7.80
CA ILE A 506 -2.21 19.69 8.76
C ILE A 506 -1.94 19.08 10.13
N VAL A 507 -1.64 17.78 10.19
CA VAL A 507 -1.25 17.10 11.43
C VAL A 507 0.01 17.73 12.04
N GLY A 508 1.02 18.00 11.23
CA GLY A 508 2.24 18.69 11.67
C GLY A 508 1.99 20.09 12.23
N ARG A 509 1.06 20.85 11.63
CA ARG A 509 0.64 22.17 12.16
C ARG A 509 -0.11 22.05 13.48
N ALA A 510 -1.04 21.10 13.60
CA ALA A 510 -1.79 20.84 14.84
C ALA A 510 -0.86 20.42 15.98
N LEU A 511 0.09 19.51 15.72
CA LEU A 511 1.11 19.11 16.69
C LEU A 511 2.01 20.28 17.10
N ALA A 512 2.43 21.11 16.13
CA ALA A 512 3.21 22.31 16.42
C ALA A 512 2.42 23.31 17.30
N ALA A 513 1.15 23.56 16.98
CA ALA A 513 0.28 24.43 17.76
C ALA A 513 0.10 23.91 19.19
N ALA A 514 -0.14 22.60 19.36
CA ALA A 514 -0.25 21.98 20.68
C ALA A 514 1.07 22.00 21.47
N SER A 515 2.22 21.89 20.80
CA SER A 515 3.54 21.93 21.44
C SER A 515 3.92 23.29 22.02
N ALA A 516 3.26 24.37 21.56
CA ALA A 516 3.48 25.70 22.12
C ALA A 516 3.14 25.73 23.62
N GLY A 517 2.09 25.00 24.04
CA GLY A 517 1.64 24.92 25.43
C GLY A 517 1.97 23.62 26.17
N ASP A 518 2.62 22.64 25.53
CA ASP A 518 2.93 21.32 26.13
C ASP A 518 4.42 20.99 25.97
N ASP A 519 5.16 20.99 27.08
CA ASP A 519 6.62 20.80 27.09
C ASP A 519 7.05 19.40 26.64
N ILE A 520 6.24 18.37 26.93
CA ILE A 520 6.52 16.99 26.52
C ILE A 520 6.40 16.88 25.00
N LEU A 521 5.29 17.39 24.44
CA LEU A 521 5.10 17.37 23.00
C LEU A 521 6.15 18.21 22.26
N ARG A 522 6.61 19.31 22.86
CA ARG A 522 7.70 20.12 22.31
C ARG A 522 9.00 19.33 22.22
N THR A 523 9.33 18.55 23.25
CA THR A 523 10.52 17.70 23.28
C THR A 523 10.43 16.63 22.19
N TRP A 524 9.31 15.91 22.10
CA TRP A 524 9.08 14.93 21.03
C TRP A 524 9.14 15.55 19.64
N MET A 525 8.55 16.73 19.44
CA MET A 525 8.61 17.41 18.14
C MET A 525 10.02 17.88 17.79
N ALA A 526 10.87 18.19 18.77
CA ALA A 526 12.27 18.50 18.54
C ALA A 526 13.07 17.25 18.13
N GLU A 527 12.82 16.12 18.79
CA GLU A 527 13.43 14.82 18.46
C GLU A 527 12.96 14.28 17.10
N ILE A 528 11.64 14.27 16.84
CA ILE A 528 11.06 13.76 15.58
C ILE A 528 11.47 14.62 14.39
N ARG A 529 11.61 15.93 14.58
CA ARG A 529 12.12 16.80 13.50
C ARG A 529 13.60 16.54 13.22
N ASP A 530 14.31 15.87 14.14
CA ASP A 530 15.75 15.57 14.12
C ASP A 530 16.53 16.63 13.34
N GLU A 531 16.28 17.89 13.69
CA GLU A 531 16.81 19.00 12.90
C GLU A 531 18.34 19.00 13.00
N GLN A 532 18.88 18.44 14.08
CA GLN A 532 20.30 18.21 14.29
C GLN A 532 20.85 17.10 13.37
N GLY A 533 20.20 15.94 13.27
CA GLY A 533 20.59 14.88 12.33
C GLY A 533 20.42 15.31 10.87
N ARG A 534 19.36 16.05 10.54
CA ARG A 534 19.16 16.64 9.21
C ARG A 534 20.27 17.62 8.84
N HIS A 535 20.66 18.49 9.76
CA HIS A 535 21.79 19.39 9.56
C HIS A 535 23.13 18.66 9.47
N ALA A 536 23.34 17.60 10.26
CA ALA A 536 24.54 16.76 10.15
C ALA A 536 24.63 16.08 8.77
N LEU A 537 23.54 15.48 8.29
CA LEU A 537 23.49 14.87 6.96
C LEU A 537 23.67 15.90 5.83
N GLU A 538 23.13 17.11 5.97
CA GLU A 538 23.36 18.20 5.02
C GLU A 538 24.84 18.63 5.00
N GLN A 539 25.48 18.72 6.17
CA GLN A 539 26.90 19.01 6.30
C GLN A 539 27.75 17.89 5.67
N ASP A 540 27.45 16.62 5.96
CA ASP A 540 28.15 15.47 5.39
C ASP A 540 27.98 15.40 3.86
N ALA A 541 26.78 15.65 3.34
CA ALA A 541 26.53 15.73 1.91
C ALA A 541 27.32 16.88 1.25
N SER A 542 27.46 18.02 1.94
CA SER A 542 28.26 19.14 1.45
C SER A 542 29.76 18.83 1.46
N ALA A 543 30.26 18.14 2.49
CA ALA A 543 31.63 17.69 2.60
C ALA A 543 31.96 16.66 1.51
N ALA A 544 31.10 15.67 1.32
CA ALA A 544 31.26 14.65 0.27
C ALA A 544 31.25 15.24 -1.15
N ARG A 545 30.43 16.28 -1.40
CA ARG A 545 30.46 17.01 -2.69
C ARG A 545 31.80 17.73 -2.90
N THR A 546 32.30 18.38 -1.85
CA THR A 546 33.60 19.10 -1.90
C THR A 546 34.75 18.12 -2.13
N GLU A 547 34.74 16.96 -1.48
CA GLU A 547 35.73 15.90 -1.67
C GLU A 547 35.68 15.32 -3.08
N ARG A 548 34.47 15.04 -3.59
CA ARG A 548 34.29 14.58 -4.98
C ARG A 548 34.84 15.58 -5.99
N ASP A 549 34.53 16.86 -5.82
CA ASP A 549 34.99 17.90 -6.74
C ASP A 549 36.52 18.06 -6.70
N ARG A 550 37.13 17.88 -5.51
CA ARG A 550 38.59 17.80 -5.35
C ARG A 550 39.18 16.59 -6.07
N ALA A 551 38.60 15.40 -5.90
CA ALA A 551 39.08 14.19 -6.56
C ALA A 551 38.99 14.31 -8.09
N VAL A 552 37.91 14.88 -8.62
CA VAL A 552 37.76 15.17 -10.06
C VAL A 552 38.85 16.12 -10.54
N HIS A 553 39.15 17.18 -9.79
CA HIS A 553 40.23 18.11 -10.13
C HIS A 553 41.60 17.42 -10.13
N GLU A 554 41.89 16.57 -9.13
CA GLU A 554 43.14 15.82 -9.05
C GLU A 554 43.31 14.85 -10.23
N VAL A 555 42.24 14.15 -10.64
CA VAL A 555 42.24 13.30 -11.84
C VAL A 555 42.48 14.11 -13.11
N GLN A 556 41.87 15.29 -13.24
CA GLN A 556 42.08 16.17 -14.39
C GLN A 556 43.55 16.64 -14.47
N VAL A 557 44.13 17.05 -13.35
CA VAL A 557 45.55 17.44 -13.27
C VAL A 557 46.46 16.27 -13.61
N ALA A 558 46.14 15.05 -13.16
CA ALA A 558 46.90 13.85 -13.51
C ALA A 558 46.81 13.55 -15.02
N HIS A 559 45.63 13.69 -15.63
CA HIS A 559 45.44 13.49 -17.06
C HIS A 559 46.25 14.50 -17.89
N GLU A 560 46.24 15.78 -17.52
CA GLU A 560 47.07 16.81 -18.19
C GLU A 560 48.57 16.50 -18.07
N ARG A 561 49.03 16.01 -16.92
CA ARG A 561 50.43 15.61 -16.73
C ARG A 561 50.80 14.41 -17.60
N ALA A 562 49.91 13.43 -17.72
CA ALA A 562 50.11 12.28 -18.59
C ALA A 562 50.20 12.70 -20.06
N GLN A 563 49.27 13.54 -20.54
CA GLN A 563 49.31 14.08 -21.90
C GLN A 563 50.62 14.83 -22.21
N ARG A 564 51.07 15.72 -21.31
CA ARG A 564 52.35 16.43 -21.48
C ARG A 564 53.55 15.48 -21.48
N SER A 565 53.48 14.37 -20.76
CA SER A 565 54.54 13.34 -20.78
C SER A 565 54.56 12.61 -22.11
N ASP A 566 53.40 12.21 -22.63
CA ASP A 566 53.27 11.53 -23.92
C ASP A 566 53.76 12.40 -25.08
N GLU A 567 53.40 13.69 -25.08
CA GLU A 567 53.92 14.67 -26.06
C GLU A 567 55.46 14.77 -26.02
N ARG A 568 56.05 14.74 -24.82
CA ARG A 568 57.51 14.77 -24.67
C ARG A 568 58.16 13.49 -25.19
N VAL A 569 57.56 12.33 -24.93
CA VAL A 569 58.06 11.04 -25.44
C VAL A 569 57.99 11.03 -26.97
N HIS A 570 56.87 11.43 -27.56
CA HIS A 570 56.73 11.50 -29.02
C HIS A 570 57.75 12.45 -29.66
N LEU A 571 58.01 13.62 -29.05
CA LEU A 571 59.04 14.55 -29.53
C LEU A 571 60.46 13.93 -29.45
N LEU A 572 60.74 13.16 -28.40
CA LEU A 572 62.03 12.48 -28.25
C LEU A 572 62.20 11.36 -29.27
N GLU A 573 61.14 10.59 -29.55
CA GLU A 573 61.12 9.56 -30.59
C GLU A 573 61.34 10.16 -31.98
N GLU A 574 60.69 11.27 -32.30
CA GLU A 574 60.88 11.99 -33.57
C GLU A 574 62.33 12.50 -33.72
N ARG A 575 62.91 13.05 -32.65
CA ARG A 575 64.31 13.49 -32.61
C ARG A 575 65.28 12.32 -32.80
N LEU A 576 65.03 11.19 -32.14
CA LEU A 576 65.85 9.98 -32.28
C LEU A 576 65.76 9.42 -33.71
N SER A 577 64.56 9.35 -34.29
CA SER A 577 64.36 8.92 -35.68
C SER A 577 65.10 9.83 -36.66
N THR A 578 65.01 11.15 -36.48
CA THR A 578 65.72 12.13 -37.30
C THR A 578 67.24 12.00 -37.16
N ALA A 579 67.74 11.80 -35.94
CA ALA A 579 69.16 11.56 -35.69
C ALA A 579 69.64 10.24 -36.33
N GLY A 580 68.84 9.17 -36.27
CA GLY A 580 69.10 7.91 -36.95
C GLY A 580 69.24 8.10 -38.46
N ALA A 581 68.26 8.74 -39.09
CA ALA A 581 68.27 9.02 -40.52
C ALA A 581 69.43 9.93 -40.96
N ALA A 582 69.83 10.90 -40.12
CA ALA A 582 71.02 11.71 -40.36
C ALA A 582 72.31 10.87 -40.29
N THR A 583 72.40 9.95 -39.33
CA THR A 583 73.54 9.05 -39.17
C THR A 583 73.69 8.12 -40.37
N ASP A 584 72.59 7.56 -40.89
CA ASP A 584 72.60 6.71 -42.08
C ASP A 584 73.09 7.47 -43.32
N LYS A 585 72.62 8.72 -43.53
CA LYS A 585 73.11 9.58 -44.61
C LYS A 585 74.60 9.88 -44.51
N ILE A 586 75.10 10.12 -43.29
CA ILE A 586 76.53 10.33 -43.05
C ILE A 586 77.31 9.05 -43.41
N ARG A 587 76.85 7.88 -42.98
CA ARG A 587 77.47 6.58 -43.28
C ARG A 587 77.52 6.31 -44.79
N ASP A 588 76.41 6.52 -45.49
CA ASP A 588 76.33 6.36 -46.95
C ASP A 588 77.30 7.31 -47.68
N SER A 589 77.38 8.57 -47.22
CA SER A 589 78.34 9.54 -47.78
C SER A 589 79.79 9.12 -47.55
N HIS A 590 80.14 8.63 -46.35
CA HIS A 590 81.49 8.14 -46.06
C HIS A 590 81.84 6.91 -46.90
N LEU A 591 80.91 5.98 -47.06
CA LEU A 591 81.11 4.80 -47.90
C LEU A 591 81.31 5.18 -49.37
N ARG A 592 80.52 6.13 -49.88
CA ARG A 592 80.70 6.66 -51.24
C ARG A 592 82.04 7.36 -51.42
N GLN A 593 82.46 8.15 -50.44
CA GLN A 593 83.75 8.84 -50.49
C GLN A 593 84.91 7.84 -50.49
N ALA A 594 84.85 6.82 -49.63
CA ALA A 594 85.83 5.74 -49.60
C ALA A 594 85.92 4.99 -50.96
N GLN A 595 84.79 4.73 -51.61
CA GLN A 595 84.76 4.15 -52.96
C GLN A 595 85.41 5.07 -54.01
N ILE A 596 85.12 6.38 -53.98
CA ILE A 596 85.73 7.35 -54.89
C ILE A 596 87.24 7.38 -54.71
N ASP A 597 87.73 7.41 -53.47
CA ASP A 597 89.16 7.49 -53.18
C ASP A 597 89.89 6.19 -53.56
N ALA A 598 89.25 5.03 -53.38
CA ALA A 598 89.75 3.76 -53.89
C ALA A 598 89.85 3.75 -55.43
N MET A 599 88.80 4.18 -56.14
CA MET A 599 88.78 4.24 -57.61
C MET A 599 89.80 5.23 -58.17
N ARG A 600 90.00 6.39 -57.52
CA ARG A 600 91.04 7.36 -57.91
C ARG A 600 92.44 6.78 -57.75
N SER A 601 92.68 6.07 -56.65
CA SER A 601 93.96 5.40 -56.41
C SER A 601 94.24 4.32 -57.45
N LEU A 602 93.23 3.53 -57.82
CA LEU A 602 93.32 2.54 -58.90
C LEU A 602 93.56 3.19 -60.27
N ALA A 603 92.85 4.26 -60.61
CA ALA A 603 93.04 4.97 -61.88
C ALA A 603 94.45 5.58 -61.99
N ALA A 604 94.97 6.15 -60.89
CA ALA A 604 96.34 6.66 -60.82
C ALA A 604 97.38 5.54 -61.02
N LEU A 605 97.13 4.36 -60.45
CA LEU A 605 97.98 3.19 -60.63
C LEU A 605 97.95 2.70 -62.09
N ALA A 606 96.76 2.53 -62.67
CA ALA A 606 96.59 2.10 -64.05
C ALA A 606 97.29 3.07 -65.02
N GLY A 607 97.06 4.37 -64.86
CA GLY A 607 97.72 5.39 -65.68
C GLY A 607 99.24 5.44 -65.50
N TYR A 608 99.78 5.07 -64.33
CA TYR A 608 101.23 4.93 -64.14
C TYR A 608 101.77 3.69 -64.87
N VAL A 609 101.09 2.55 -64.76
CA VAL A 609 101.48 1.32 -65.45
C VAL A 609 101.48 1.55 -66.96
N GLU A 610 100.38 2.05 -67.52
CA GLU A 610 100.26 2.36 -68.96
C GLU A 610 101.38 3.25 -69.49
N LYS A 611 101.74 4.31 -68.75
CA LYS A 611 102.85 5.22 -69.13
C LYS A 611 104.23 4.57 -69.03
N SER A 612 104.39 3.53 -68.23
CA SER A 612 105.68 2.92 -67.93
C SER A 612 105.99 1.69 -68.78
N VAL A 613 104.96 1.04 -69.34
CA VAL A 613 105.12 -0.09 -70.28
C VAL A 613 105.90 0.39 -71.51
N GLY A 614 107.05 -0.25 -71.79
CA GLY A 614 107.91 0.06 -72.93
C GLY A 614 108.91 1.21 -72.71
N VAL A 615 108.81 1.96 -71.61
CA VAL A 615 109.71 3.08 -71.29
C VAL A 615 110.66 2.74 -70.13
N GLN A 616 110.20 1.97 -69.15
CA GLN A 616 111.00 1.59 -67.97
C GLN A 616 111.19 0.06 -67.90
N PRO A 617 112.31 -0.42 -67.35
CA PRO A 617 112.49 -1.85 -67.07
C PRO A 617 111.44 -2.32 -66.07
N ALA A 618 110.94 -3.55 -66.26
CA ALA A 618 109.80 -4.11 -65.51
C ALA A 618 110.00 -4.04 -63.98
N ASP A 619 111.22 -4.29 -63.50
CA ASP A 619 111.54 -4.26 -62.08
C ASP A 619 111.33 -2.88 -61.44
N ARG A 620 111.61 -1.81 -62.18
CA ARG A 620 111.43 -0.44 -61.70
C ARG A 620 109.94 -0.08 -61.60
N VAL A 621 109.14 -0.55 -62.54
CA VAL A 621 107.68 -0.39 -62.52
C VAL A 621 107.08 -1.16 -61.35
N ALA A 622 107.49 -2.42 -61.15
CA ALA A 622 107.03 -3.24 -60.04
C ALA A 622 107.40 -2.65 -58.67
N ALA A 623 108.64 -2.17 -58.49
CA ALA A 623 109.07 -1.51 -57.26
C ALA A 623 108.26 -0.24 -56.97
N ARG A 624 107.93 0.55 -58.01
CA ARG A 624 107.13 1.77 -57.86
C ARG A 624 105.67 1.46 -57.55
N VAL A 625 105.08 0.44 -58.19
CA VAL A 625 103.72 -0.05 -57.89
C VAL A 625 103.64 -0.51 -56.43
N ARG A 626 104.62 -1.28 -55.94
CA ARG A 626 104.69 -1.68 -54.51
C ARG A 626 104.80 -0.48 -53.59
N ALA A 627 105.63 0.51 -53.93
CA ALA A 627 105.72 1.74 -53.15
C ALA A 627 104.41 2.55 -53.14
N MET A 628 103.64 2.55 -54.24
CA MET A 628 102.32 3.16 -54.29
C MET A 628 101.29 2.38 -53.46
N ALA A 629 101.31 1.05 -53.50
CA ALA A 629 100.49 0.20 -52.65
C ALA A 629 100.80 0.41 -51.16
N SER A 630 102.08 0.50 -50.80
CA SER A 630 102.53 0.77 -49.42
C SER A 630 102.04 2.12 -48.89
N ARG A 631 101.97 3.15 -49.75
CA ARG A 631 101.40 4.46 -49.36
C ARG A 631 99.91 4.40 -49.05
N GLN A 632 99.20 3.41 -49.58
CA GLN A 632 97.79 3.13 -49.24
C GLN A 632 97.66 2.17 -48.05
N GLY A 633 98.76 1.93 -47.31
CA GLY A 633 98.79 1.03 -46.16
C GLY A 633 98.76 -0.45 -46.53
N LEU A 634 99.02 -0.79 -47.80
CA LEU A 634 99.09 -2.19 -48.25
C LEU A 634 100.48 -2.75 -48.02
N THR A 635 100.57 -3.85 -47.29
CA THR A 635 101.84 -4.56 -47.06
C THR A 635 101.90 -5.77 -47.97
N PRO A 636 102.96 -5.94 -48.78
CA PRO A 636 103.06 -7.11 -49.66
C PRO A 636 103.28 -8.38 -48.83
N LEU A 637 102.59 -9.45 -49.22
CA LEU A 637 102.79 -10.79 -48.68
C LEU A 637 103.95 -11.45 -49.41
N GLY A 638 105.17 -11.18 -48.92
CA GLY A 638 106.43 -11.72 -49.43
C GLY A 638 106.92 -11.06 -50.73
N GLU A 639 108.22 -11.20 -50.99
CA GLU A 639 108.85 -10.72 -52.22
C GLU A 639 108.91 -11.84 -53.26
N ILE A 640 108.62 -11.53 -54.52
CA ILE A 640 108.67 -12.51 -55.61
C ILE A 640 110.08 -13.15 -55.66
N GLY A 641 110.12 -14.48 -55.66
CA GLY A 641 111.35 -15.27 -55.65
C GLY A 641 111.92 -15.55 -54.27
N THR A 642 111.35 -15.01 -53.18
CA THR A 642 111.76 -15.34 -51.82
C THR A 642 111.00 -16.55 -51.29
N THR A 643 111.68 -17.35 -50.46
CA THR A 643 111.08 -18.46 -49.73
C THR A 643 110.37 -17.93 -48.48
N ALA A 644 109.11 -18.30 -48.31
CA ALA A 644 108.29 -17.99 -47.14
C ALA A 644 107.62 -19.25 -46.61
N SER A 645 107.20 -19.24 -45.35
CA SER A 645 106.42 -20.31 -44.75
C SER A 645 104.97 -20.28 -45.26
N TYR A 646 104.43 -21.41 -45.72
CA TYR A 646 103.09 -21.49 -46.27
C TYR A 646 102.01 -21.26 -45.21
N GLU A 647 101.24 -20.17 -45.34
CA GLU A 647 100.06 -19.86 -44.54
C GLU A 647 98.81 -19.91 -45.44
N PRO A 648 97.89 -20.88 -45.26
CA PRO A 648 96.73 -21.05 -46.13
C PRO A 648 95.81 -19.81 -46.22
N ASP A 649 95.79 -18.99 -45.18
CA ASP A 649 94.98 -17.77 -45.13
C ASP A 649 95.60 -16.61 -45.92
N LYS A 650 96.93 -16.62 -46.11
CA LYS A 650 97.70 -15.56 -46.80
C LYS A 650 98.24 -16.00 -48.15
N HIS A 651 98.30 -17.29 -48.43
CA HIS A 651 98.93 -17.85 -49.63
C HIS A 651 97.97 -18.74 -50.43
N ASP A 652 98.04 -18.61 -51.75
CA ASP A 652 97.38 -19.46 -52.75
C ASP A 652 98.43 -20.34 -53.42
N LEU A 653 98.38 -21.65 -53.17
CA LEU A 653 99.42 -22.58 -53.60
C LEU A 653 99.15 -23.05 -55.03
N VAL A 654 100.07 -22.77 -55.95
CA VAL A 654 100.02 -23.27 -57.32
C VAL A 654 100.59 -24.70 -57.34
N GLY A 655 99.71 -25.69 -57.19
CA GLY A 655 100.07 -27.12 -57.16
C GLY A 655 99.22 -27.94 -56.17
N PRO A 656 99.61 -29.19 -55.89
CA PRO A 656 98.89 -30.03 -54.92
C PRO A 656 98.98 -29.45 -53.50
N ALA A 657 97.84 -29.45 -52.79
CA ALA A 657 97.70 -28.91 -51.44
C ALA A 657 98.84 -29.36 -50.52
N ALA A 658 99.43 -28.41 -49.80
CA ALA A 658 100.51 -28.65 -48.85
C ALA A 658 100.06 -28.31 -47.42
N PRO A 659 100.62 -28.97 -46.39
CA PRO A 659 100.39 -28.57 -45.02
C PRO A 659 100.96 -27.18 -44.74
N ALA A 660 100.33 -26.42 -43.84
CA ALA A 660 100.85 -25.13 -43.39
C ALA A 660 102.26 -25.28 -42.82
N GLY A 661 103.10 -24.25 -42.98
CA GLY A 661 104.47 -24.24 -42.48
C GLY A 661 105.54 -24.75 -43.44
N ILE A 662 105.18 -25.26 -44.62
CA ILE A 662 106.19 -25.68 -45.61
C ILE A 662 106.81 -24.47 -46.33
N ASP A 663 108.06 -24.60 -46.73
CA ASP A 663 108.75 -23.58 -47.52
C ASP A 663 108.16 -23.50 -48.93
N VAL A 664 107.66 -22.31 -49.27
CA VAL A 664 107.09 -21.99 -50.57
C VAL A 664 107.77 -20.76 -51.15
N VAL A 665 108.04 -20.77 -52.45
CA VAL A 665 108.60 -19.63 -53.18
C VAL A 665 107.46 -18.77 -53.70
N VAL A 666 107.48 -17.48 -53.37
CA VAL A 666 106.46 -16.53 -53.84
C VAL A 666 106.61 -16.28 -55.34
N ARG A 667 105.57 -16.59 -56.12
CA ARG A 667 105.48 -16.32 -57.56
C ARG A 667 104.84 -14.96 -57.85
N HIS A 668 103.76 -14.63 -57.14
CA HIS A 668 103.12 -13.31 -57.19
C HIS A 668 102.82 -12.82 -55.78
N SER A 669 103.26 -11.61 -55.44
CA SER A 669 102.98 -11.03 -54.13
C SER A 669 101.48 -10.81 -53.92
N GLY A 670 100.98 -11.22 -52.76
CA GLY A 670 99.67 -10.82 -52.24
C GLY A 670 99.77 -9.49 -51.50
N TYR A 671 98.66 -9.01 -50.94
CA TYR A 671 98.63 -7.79 -50.13
C TYR A 671 97.71 -7.93 -48.93
N THR A 672 98.19 -7.44 -47.79
CA THR A 672 97.37 -7.20 -46.59
C THR A 672 97.18 -5.71 -46.35
N TRP A 673 96.09 -5.37 -45.67
CA TRP A 673 95.80 -4.03 -45.20
C TRP A 673 95.62 -4.04 -43.69
N ALA A 674 96.37 -3.19 -42.98
CA ALA A 674 96.22 -3.03 -41.54
C ALA A 674 95.03 -2.09 -41.27
N GLY A 675 93.88 -2.67 -40.93
CA GLY A 675 92.72 -1.95 -40.42
C GLY A 675 92.79 -1.75 -38.90
N PRO A 676 91.91 -0.91 -38.32
CA PRO A 676 91.83 -0.72 -36.87
C PRO A 676 91.45 -2.01 -36.12
N ASP A 677 90.72 -2.92 -36.77
CA ASP A 677 90.28 -4.20 -36.19
C ASP A 677 91.24 -5.37 -36.48
N GLY A 678 92.39 -5.09 -37.11
CA GLY A 678 93.42 -6.10 -37.42
C GLY A 678 93.88 -6.11 -38.88
N GLU A 679 94.73 -7.07 -39.22
CA GLU A 679 95.26 -7.28 -40.56
C GLU A 679 94.24 -8.02 -41.44
N ILE A 680 93.81 -7.41 -42.55
CA ILE A 680 92.88 -8.01 -43.52
C ILE A 680 93.69 -8.41 -44.77
N VAL A 681 93.59 -9.68 -45.16
CA VAL A 681 94.16 -10.16 -46.43
C VAL A 681 93.27 -9.72 -47.58
N LEU A 682 93.75 -8.79 -48.43
CA LEU A 682 93.01 -8.32 -49.61
C LEU A 682 93.24 -9.21 -50.82
N ALA A 683 94.47 -9.73 -50.97
CA ALA A 683 94.83 -10.67 -52.01
C ALA A 683 95.87 -11.64 -51.46
N ARG A 684 95.66 -12.94 -51.64
CA ARG A 684 96.63 -13.96 -51.23
C ARG A 684 97.82 -13.97 -52.18
N ALA A 685 99.02 -14.23 -51.66
CA ALA A 685 100.20 -14.38 -52.50
C ALA A 685 100.15 -15.72 -53.23
N GLN A 686 100.44 -15.75 -54.53
CA GLN A 686 100.59 -17.01 -55.24
C GLN A 686 101.98 -17.57 -54.98
N VAL A 687 102.04 -18.82 -54.53
CA VAL A 687 103.28 -19.46 -54.09
C VAL A 687 103.40 -20.86 -54.71
N GLU A 688 104.62 -21.32 -54.93
CA GLU A 688 104.91 -22.70 -55.37
C GLU A 688 105.81 -23.39 -54.34
N ARG A 689 105.80 -24.72 -54.26
CA ARG A 689 106.71 -25.42 -53.34
C ARG A 689 108.16 -25.15 -53.74
N ALA A 690 109.02 -24.83 -52.77
CA ALA A 690 110.46 -24.81 -52.99
C ALA A 690 110.90 -26.26 -53.30
N SER A 691 111.49 -26.47 -54.49
CA SER A 691 111.95 -27.77 -54.98
C SER A 691 113.24 -28.25 -54.32
#